data_AF-A0A8B8KMK1-F1
#
_entry.id   AF-A0A8B8KMK1-F1
#
_cell.length_a   1.000
_cell.length_b   1.000
_cell.length_c   1.000
_cell.angle_alpha   90.00
_cell.angle_beta   90.00
_cell.angle_gamma   90.00
#
_symmetry.space_group_name_H-M   'P 1'
#
loop_
_entity.id
_entity.type
_entity.pdbx_description
1 polymer ?
#
loop_
_entity_poly.entity_id
_entity_poly.type
_entity_poly.pdbx_seq_one_letter_code
_entity_poly.pdbx_strand_id
1 'polypeptide(L)'
;MFRRLRWFVGLNQKNWSTKRLVNVQQHGPARPNHLPVLDAVYEVAVYIHRFHNLDLFEQGWYKIKVTMRWEEGEDSYPGIPARVVQYEAPEVGSDNLCRVWMIDDTDNSFSTPPFQIRYARQDVFLSIMISFYLSFGEYEGQSSAVILKFELMHAPITETGSELQGSLDAYATSAHEYKIPPKALLGLHSYCPVHFDAFHAVLVDTSVHISLLKASYHTSPQKVSSDSRGSEGAYVEDYVGSNKVMLIKALMAAHDILLEDLRRISTGIDKAIDLTEITFEADATEWFSSTPPAHVKSIDGETLHQLSDETHISAEVHNSGNKAAHYINDLSKSFEPFSWDGHLLSSFESLGNQLLCLWNIFLKFHRENKTKILEFLRKSWAIDRRTEWSIWMVHSKVAMPHQYMGNGVEGTSLSHGIRRSSIIARRLTDDPIQTAMMRAELHRSGIAQMRGNHLDLRLVRNQWLLIDPKVQFLMSEANEDKTSGDFREMGLRLAQEVISFLKKKMDRASRSGNLKDIKLSFVGHSIGNLIIRTALTESIMEPYLRYLHTYVSISGPHLGYMYSSNSLFNSGLWILKKFKGTQCIHQLTFTDDPDLENTFIYNLSKERTLANFQNVLLLSSPQDGYVPYHSARIEPCPAASLDFSRRGKIFQEMLNNCLDQIRTHSDHRVVMRCDINFNTSSYGRNLNTLIGRTAHIEFLESDIFAKFIMWSFPELFR
;
A
#
# COMPACT_ATOMS: atom_id res chain seq x y z
N MET A 1 41.30 -33.28 -46.86
CA MET A 1 42.28 -32.75 -47.84
C MET A 1 42.94 -31.56 -47.19
N PHE A 2 44.26 -31.62 -47.05
CA PHE A 2 45.10 -30.77 -46.20
C PHE A 2 45.22 -29.31 -46.66
N ARG A 3 45.67 -28.48 -45.70
CA ARG A 3 46.36 -27.17 -45.79
C ARG A 3 45.45 -25.96 -45.59
N ARG A 4 45.78 -24.95 -44.78
CA ARG A 4 46.90 -24.55 -43.88
C ARG A 4 46.39 -23.18 -43.34
N LEU A 5 46.58 -22.70 -42.12
CA LEU A 5 47.82 -22.60 -41.35
C LEU A 5 47.42 -22.15 -39.90
N ARG A 6 47.80 -22.95 -38.90
CA ARG A 6 47.89 -22.59 -37.47
C ARG A 6 49.25 -21.93 -37.22
N TRP A 7 49.35 -20.94 -36.32
CA TRP A 7 50.44 -20.73 -35.33
C TRP A 7 49.82 -19.98 -34.13
N PHE A 8 49.46 -20.67 -33.03
CA PHE A 8 50.13 -20.78 -31.70
C PHE A 8 50.21 -19.45 -30.90
N VAL A 9 49.38 -19.24 -29.87
CA VAL A 9 49.48 -19.66 -28.44
C VAL A 9 50.41 -18.78 -27.61
N GLY A 10 49.90 -18.23 -26.48
CA GLY A 10 50.69 -18.12 -25.25
C GLY A 10 50.57 -16.83 -24.42
N LEU A 11 49.71 -16.91 -23.39
CA LEU A 11 49.94 -16.40 -22.02
C LEU A 11 49.75 -14.92 -21.63
N ASN A 12 48.95 -14.81 -20.56
CA ASN A 12 49.05 -13.96 -19.37
C ASN A 12 48.33 -12.59 -19.29
N GLN A 13 47.30 -12.60 -18.43
CA GLN A 13 47.01 -11.65 -17.35
C GLN A 13 47.83 -10.35 -17.31
N LYS A 14 47.16 -9.20 -17.47
CA LYS A 14 47.14 -8.07 -16.52
C LYS A 14 46.31 -6.90 -17.05
N ASN A 15 45.50 -6.33 -16.15
CA ASN A 15 45.07 -4.93 -16.07
C ASN A 15 44.86 -4.15 -17.37
N TRP A 16 43.61 -3.97 -17.80
CA TRP A 16 43.24 -2.82 -18.64
C TRP A 16 42.45 -1.79 -17.84
N SER A 17 43.25 -0.90 -17.27
CA SER A 17 42.93 0.49 -16.96
C SER A 17 42.33 1.22 -18.16
N THR A 18 41.33 2.04 -17.85
CA THR A 18 40.73 3.14 -18.59
C THR A 18 41.70 3.81 -19.57
N LYS A 19 41.45 3.68 -20.89
CA LYS A 19 42.19 4.44 -21.91
C LYS A 19 41.51 5.80 -22.14
N ARG A 20 42.14 6.84 -21.62
CA ARG A 20 41.96 8.26 -21.98
C ARG A 20 42.68 8.49 -23.31
N LEU A 21 41.97 8.96 -24.34
CA LEU A 21 42.59 9.41 -25.60
C LEU A 21 43.00 10.88 -25.48
N VAL A 22 44.23 11.17 -25.91
CA VAL A 22 44.91 12.46 -25.82
C VAL A 22 44.51 13.38 -26.98
N ASN A 23 44.47 14.66 -26.63
CA ASN A 23 44.04 15.85 -27.37
C ASN A 23 44.78 16.09 -28.70
N VAL A 24 44.06 16.56 -29.73
CA VAL A 24 44.65 17.27 -30.88
C VAL A 24 44.19 18.73 -30.81
N GLN A 25 45.17 19.62 -30.71
CA GLN A 25 45.01 21.05 -30.46
C GLN A 25 44.80 21.78 -31.80
N GLN A 26 43.62 22.38 -32.02
CA GLN A 26 43.40 23.38 -33.06
C GLN A 26 42.81 24.64 -32.41
N HIS A 27 43.50 25.77 -32.58
CA HIS A 27 43.08 27.09 -32.12
C HIS A 27 41.99 27.66 -33.05
N GLY A 28 40.85 28.01 -32.47
CA GLY A 28 39.75 28.79 -33.07
C GLY A 28 39.24 29.83 -32.05
N PRO A 29 38.56 30.90 -32.50
CA PRO A 29 38.46 32.16 -31.77
C PRO A 29 37.55 32.09 -30.54
N ALA A 30 37.82 32.98 -29.59
CA ALA A 30 37.20 33.06 -28.26
C ALA A 30 35.66 32.97 -28.29
N ARG A 31 35.12 32.03 -27.51
CA ARG A 31 33.67 31.93 -27.21
C ARG A 31 33.29 32.98 -26.15
N PRO A 32 32.07 33.54 -26.21
CA PRO A 32 31.56 34.43 -25.16
C PRO A 32 31.40 33.64 -23.84
N ASN A 33 31.71 34.29 -22.72
CA ASN A 33 31.59 33.74 -21.37
C ASN A 33 30.16 33.26 -21.11
N HIS A 34 29.92 31.95 -21.10
CA HIS A 34 28.71 31.37 -20.55
C HIS A 34 28.85 31.32 -19.02
N LEU A 35 27.97 32.02 -18.30
CA LEU A 35 27.77 31.82 -16.86
C LEU A 35 27.42 30.35 -16.59
N PRO A 36 27.94 29.72 -15.51
CA PRO A 36 27.60 28.35 -15.17
C PRO A 36 26.09 28.24 -14.90
N VAL A 37 25.41 27.38 -15.65
CA VAL A 37 24.01 27.02 -15.37
C VAL A 37 24.02 26.20 -14.07
N LEU A 38 23.45 26.79 -13.01
CA LEU A 38 23.23 26.11 -11.74
C LEU A 38 22.06 25.16 -11.92
N ASP A 39 22.33 23.86 -11.87
CA ASP A 39 21.33 22.83 -12.10
C ASP A 39 21.43 21.75 -11.02
N ALA A 40 20.32 21.09 -10.73
CA ALA A 40 20.21 20.03 -9.75
C ALA A 40 19.41 18.87 -10.32
N VAL A 41 19.46 17.73 -9.63
CA VAL A 41 18.81 16.51 -10.09
C VAL A 41 18.35 15.72 -8.88
N TYR A 42 17.12 15.25 -8.90
CA TYR A 42 16.69 14.24 -7.94
C TYR A 42 17.25 12.90 -8.39
N GLU A 43 18.02 12.25 -7.52
CA GLU A 43 18.40 10.86 -7.71
C GLU A 43 17.47 9.96 -6.90
N VAL A 44 16.70 9.13 -7.60
CA VAL A 44 15.81 8.13 -7.00
C VAL A 44 16.42 6.75 -7.22
N ALA A 45 17.02 6.19 -6.18
CA ALA A 45 17.60 4.86 -6.16
C ALA A 45 16.59 3.83 -5.63
N VAL A 46 16.17 2.91 -6.51
CA VAL A 46 15.25 1.82 -6.22
C VAL A 46 16.04 0.51 -6.12
N TYR A 47 16.02 -0.10 -4.94
CA TYR A 47 16.61 -1.42 -4.72
C TYR A 47 15.53 -2.49 -4.77
N ILE A 48 15.63 -3.40 -5.73
CA ILE A 48 14.76 -4.58 -5.84
C ILE A 48 15.48 -5.76 -5.19
N HIS A 49 15.06 -6.11 -3.97
CA HIS A 49 15.71 -7.13 -3.17
C HIS A 49 15.32 -8.53 -3.64
N ARG A 50 14.02 -8.83 -3.62
CA ARG A 50 13.49 -10.18 -3.86
C ARG A 50 12.08 -10.11 -4.44
N PHE A 51 11.79 -11.01 -5.36
CA PHE A 51 10.45 -11.32 -5.85
C PHE A 51 9.95 -12.58 -5.16
N HIS A 52 8.89 -12.46 -4.38
CA HIS A 52 8.25 -13.58 -3.70
C HIS A 52 6.94 -13.93 -4.41
N ASN A 53 6.97 -15.01 -5.18
CA ASN A 53 5.75 -15.56 -5.77
C ASN A 53 4.93 -16.23 -4.67
N LEU A 54 3.81 -15.63 -4.26
CA LEU A 54 2.90 -16.26 -3.29
C LEU A 54 2.05 -17.31 -3.99
N ASP A 55 1.38 -16.91 -5.07
CA ASP A 55 0.42 -17.75 -5.80
C ASP A 55 0.07 -17.18 -7.20
N LEU A 56 1.07 -16.98 -8.06
CA LEU A 56 0.83 -16.72 -9.48
C LEU A 56 0.18 -17.94 -10.15
N PHE A 57 -0.89 -17.69 -10.89
CA PHE A 57 -1.67 -18.75 -11.55
C PHE A 57 -0.94 -19.38 -12.74
N GLU A 58 -0.02 -18.65 -13.36
CA GLU A 58 0.66 -19.06 -14.58
C GLU A 58 2.14 -19.35 -14.33
N GLN A 59 2.62 -20.45 -14.89
CA GLN A 59 4.05 -20.71 -14.98
C GLN A 59 4.62 -19.98 -16.19
N GLY A 60 5.84 -19.50 -16.07
CA GLY A 60 6.45 -18.78 -17.18
C GLY A 60 7.68 -17.99 -16.79
N TRP A 61 8.10 -17.18 -17.74
CA TRP A 61 9.10 -16.16 -17.55
C TRP A 61 8.43 -14.87 -17.12
N TYR A 62 9.04 -14.22 -16.15
CA TYR A 62 8.59 -12.96 -15.60
C TYR A 62 9.72 -11.95 -15.64
N LYS A 63 9.34 -10.68 -15.80
CA LYS A 63 10.26 -9.54 -15.78
C LYS A 63 9.56 -8.38 -15.07
N ILE A 64 10.31 -7.61 -14.29
CA ILE A 64 9.79 -6.37 -13.70
C ILE A 64 10.32 -5.22 -14.53
N LYS A 65 9.42 -4.42 -15.07
CA LYS A 65 9.72 -3.15 -15.73
C LYS A 65 9.42 -2.01 -14.76
N VAL A 66 10.33 -1.04 -14.66
CA VAL A 66 10.25 0.11 -13.77
C VAL A 66 10.35 1.38 -14.60
N THR A 67 9.37 2.27 -14.43
CA THR A 67 9.34 3.58 -15.07
C THR A 67 9.08 4.65 -14.02
N MET A 68 9.52 5.87 -14.32
CA MET A 68 9.27 7.00 -13.45
C MET A 68 8.94 8.25 -14.26
N ARG A 69 7.96 9.03 -13.81
CA ARG A 69 7.53 10.27 -14.49
C ARG A 69 6.91 11.23 -13.50
N TRP A 70 6.80 12.50 -13.87
CA TRP A 70 5.99 13.46 -13.13
C TRP A 70 4.49 13.18 -13.32
N GLU A 71 3.67 13.50 -12.31
CA GLU A 71 2.22 13.28 -12.37
C GLU A 71 1.51 14.16 -13.41
N GLU A 72 1.99 15.39 -13.62
CA GLU A 72 1.37 16.35 -14.53
C GLU A 72 2.03 16.32 -15.92
N GLY A 73 1.22 15.99 -16.93
CA GLY A 73 1.56 16.05 -18.35
C GLY A 73 1.70 14.67 -19.01
N GLU A 74 0.90 14.41 -20.05
CA GLU A 74 1.16 13.28 -20.96
C GLU A 74 2.52 13.44 -21.69
N ASP A 75 3.03 14.68 -21.76
CA ASP A 75 4.36 15.07 -22.25
C ASP A 75 5.39 15.29 -21.12
N SER A 76 5.15 14.77 -19.92
CA SER A 76 6.08 14.94 -18.78
C SER A 76 7.44 14.30 -19.05
N TYR A 77 8.52 14.97 -18.63
CA TYR A 77 9.87 14.44 -18.75
C TYR A 77 9.99 13.14 -17.94
N PRO A 78 10.28 12.00 -18.58
CA PRO A 78 10.45 10.75 -17.87
C PRO A 78 11.75 10.78 -17.06
N GLY A 79 11.75 10.09 -15.93
CA GLY A 79 12.96 9.84 -15.14
C GLY A 79 13.91 8.96 -15.94
N ILE A 80 15.17 9.37 -16.04
CA ILE A 80 16.17 8.71 -16.87
C ILE A 80 16.91 7.66 -16.02
N PRO A 81 16.87 6.37 -16.37
CA PRO A 81 17.70 5.35 -15.74
C PRO A 81 19.18 5.69 -15.95
N ALA A 82 19.89 6.03 -14.88
CA ALA A 82 21.24 6.58 -14.97
C ALA A 82 22.33 5.62 -14.47
N ARG A 83 22.00 4.76 -13.49
CA ARG A 83 22.97 3.83 -12.91
C ARG A 83 22.32 2.54 -12.45
N VAL A 84 22.80 1.40 -12.95
CA VAL A 84 22.39 0.07 -12.50
C VAL A 84 23.56 -0.63 -11.80
N VAL A 85 23.31 -1.16 -10.60
CA VAL A 85 24.30 -1.93 -9.83
C VAL A 85 23.67 -3.24 -9.37
N GLN A 86 24.15 -4.35 -9.94
CA GLN A 86 23.82 -5.70 -9.48
C GLN A 86 24.66 -6.03 -8.25
N TYR A 87 24.03 -6.21 -7.08
CA TYR A 87 24.74 -6.50 -5.83
C TYR A 87 25.24 -7.94 -5.77
N GLU A 88 24.45 -8.88 -6.28
CA GLU A 88 24.76 -10.32 -6.34
C GLU A 88 24.34 -10.89 -7.68
N ALA A 89 25.03 -11.91 -8.18
CA ALA A 89 24.61 -12.61 -9.39
C ALA A 89 23.22 -13.27 -9.18
N PRO A 90 22.27 -13.16 -10.12
CA PRO A 90 20.99 -13.83 -10.01
C PRO A 90 21.16 -15.35 -9.90
N GLU A 91 20.46 -15.98 -8.96
CA GLU A 91 20.38 -17.44 -8.81
C GLU A 91 19.47 -18.04 -9.91
N VAL A 92 19.90 -18.00 -11.17
CA VAL A 92 19.14 -18.56 -12.30
C VAL A 92 20.00 -19.59 -13.04
N GLY A 93 19.41 -20.76 -13.35
CA GLY A 93 20.07 -21.93 -13.94
C GLY A 93 20.76 -21.69 -15.29
N SER A 94 21.59 -22.64 -15.69
CA SER A 94 22.68 -22.56 -16.69
C SER A 94 22.35 -22.19 -18.14
N ASP A 95 21.13 -21.77 -18.50
CA ASP A 95 20.80 -21.34 -19.86
C ASP A 95 21.08 -19.84 -20.08
N ASN A 96 21.72 -19.53 -21.21
CA ASN A 96 22.76 -18.49 -21.26
C ASN A 96 22.46 -17.38 -22.29
N LEU A 97 21.19 -17.04 -22.54
CA LEU A 97 20.84 -16.10 -23.62
C LEU A 97 20.09 -14.83 -23.19
N CYS A 98 19.51 -14.75 -21.98
CA CYS A 98 18.82 -13.54 -21.52
C CYS A 98 19.07 -13.30 -20.02
N ARG A 99 20.27 -12.81 -19.67
CA ARG A 99 20.72 -12.60 -18.28
C ARG A 99 20.98 -11.15 -17.90
N VAL A 100 20.81 -10.21 -18.83
CA VAL A 100 21.16 -8.82 -18.59
C VAL A 100 19.88 -8.04 -18.38
N TRP A 101 19.88 -7.16 -17.38
CA TRP A 101 18.88 -6.12 -17.26
C TRP A 101 18.91 -5.24 -18.52
N MET A 102 17.81 -4.58 -18.82
CA MET A 102 17.69 -3.74 -20.01
C MET A 102 17.32 -2.32 -19.59
N ILE A 103 17.90 -1.33 -20.26
CA ILE A 103 17.40 0.04 -20.27
C ILE A 103 16.82 0.24 -21.66
N ASP A 104 15.57 0.68 -21.72
CA ASP A 104 14.92 1.07 -22.97
C ASP A 104 14.90 2.60 -23.04
N ASP A 105 15.68 3.15 -23.96
CA ASP A 105 15.80 4.59 -24.15
C ASP A 105 14.54 5.20 -24.80
N THR A 106 13.66 4.38 -25.39
CA THR A 106 12.44 4.88 -26.05
C THR A 106 11.40 5.37 -25.05
N ASP A 107 11.29 4.69 -23.90
CA ASP A 107 10.36 5.04 -22.83
C ASP A 107 11.06 5.32 -21.48
N ASN A 108 12.40 5.36 -21.48
CA ASN A 108 13.24 5.55 -20.31
C ASN A 108 12.92 4.56 -19.17
N SER A 109 12.66 3.30 -19.54
CA SER A 109 12.37 2.25 -18.58
C SER A 109 13.60 1.41 -18.24
N PHE A 110 13.58 0.87 -17.03
CA PHE A 110 14.49 -0.19 -16.61
C PHE A 110 13.73 -1.51 -16.56
N SER A 111 14.33 -2.60 -17.02
CA SER A 111 13.79 -3.96 -16.87
C SER A 111 14.80 -4.87 -16.20
N THR A 112 14.34 -5.66 -15.23
CA THR A 112 15.16 -6.71 -14.60
C THR A 112 15.56 -7.77 -15.62
N PRO A 113 16.59 -8.59 -15.35
CA PRO A 113 16.76 -9.84 -16.08
C PRO A 113 15.47 -10.68 -15.96
N PRO A 114 15.02 -11.36 -17.02
CA PRO A 114 13.90 -12.28 -16.91
C PRO A 114 14.24 -13.44 -15.95
N PHE A 115 13.25 -13.86 -15.17
CA PHE A 115 13.37 -14.96 -14.22
C PHE A 115 12.19 -15.90 -14.34
N GLN A 116 12.41 -17.17 -14.00
CA GLN A 116 11.40 -18.20 -14.21
C GLN A 116 10.64 -18.51 -12.93
N ILE A 117 9.31 -18.54 -13.03
CA ILE A 117 8.41 -18.99 -11.97
C ILE A 117 7.83 -20.34 -12.36
N ARG A 118 8.08 -21.36 -11.52
CA ARG A 118 7.59 -22.73 -11.72
C ARG A 118 6.64 -23.17 -10.61
N TYR A 119 6.82 -22.62 -9.41
CA TYR A 119 6.09 -23.08 -8.23
C TYR A 119 5.48 -21.91 -7.49
N ALA A 120 4.30 -22.12 -6.90
CA ALA A 120 3.78 -21.25 -5.85
C ALA A 120 4.74 -21.25 -4.66
N ARG A 121 4.83 -20.12 -3.92
CA ARG A 121 5.77 -19.90 -2.81
C ARG A 121 7.23 -20.04 -3.23
N GLN A 122 7.58 -19.43 -4.36
CA GLN A 122 8.94 -19.39 -4.88
C GLN A 122 9.57 -18.02 -4.61
N ASP A 123 10.78 -18.04 -4.07
CA ASP A 123 11.62 -16.86 -3.93
C ASP A 123 12.58 -16.71 -5.10
N VAL A 124 12.70 -15.50 -5.63
CA VAL A 124 13.71 -15.12 -6.61
C VAL A 124 14.43 -13.88 -6.11
N PHE A 125 15.71 -14.03 -5.76
CA PHE A 125 16.54 -12.91 -5.31
C PHE A 125 17.05 -12.13 -6.51
N LEU A 126 16.63 -10.87 -6.62
CA LEU A 126 16.99 -9.99 -7.73
C LEU A 126 18.19 -9.10 -7.38
N SER A 127 18.33 -8.67 -6.13
CA SER A 127 19.49 -7.95 -5.59
C SER A 127 20.06 -6.86 -6.52
N ILE A 128 19.21 -6.01 -7.11
CA ILE A 128 19.59 -4.99 -8.09
C ILE A 128 19.17 -3.59 -7.63
N MET A 129 20.09 -2.63 -7.75
CA MET A 129 19.84 -1.21 -7.51
C MET A 129 19.79 -0.48 -8.86
N ILE A 130 18.73 0.29 -9.10
CA ILE A 130 18.62 1.21 -10.23
C ILE A 130 18.44 2.64 -9.71
N SER A 131 19.26 3.57 -10.16
CA SER A 131 19.10 5.00 -9.93
C SER A 131 18.49 5.65 -11.16
N PHE A 132 17.44 6.43 -10.94
CA PHE A 132 16.84 7.31 -11.92
C PHE A 132 17.16 8.77 -11.61
N TYR A 133 17.36 9.57 -12.66
CA TYR A 133 17.53 11.00 -12.59
C TYR A 133 16.28 11.73 -13.06
N LEU A 134 15.80 12.65 -12.25
CA LEU A 134 14.74 13.59 -12.60
C LEU A 134 15.31 15.01 -12.52
N SER A 135 15.18 15.76 -13.61
CA SER A 135 15.63 17.15 -13.69
C SER A 135 14.97 18.01 -12.61
N PHE A 136 15.76 18.87 -11.99
CA PHE A 136 15.28 19.91 -11.08
C PHE A 136 15.10 21.21 -11.90
N GLY A 137 13.88 21.57 -12.35
CA GLY A 137 13.76 22.88 -13.01
C GLY A 137 12.45 23.28 -13.71
N GLU A 138 12.18 24.60 -13.63
CA GLU A 138 11.21 25.52 -14.28
C GLU A 138 9.71 25.22 -14.27
N TYR A 139 9.26 24.11 -13.69
CA TYR A 139 7.86 24.05 -13.26
C TYR A 139 7.75 24.70 -11.88
N GLU A 140 6.94 25.76 -11.87
CA GLU A 140 6.54 26.65 -10.79
C GLU A 140 6.33 25.93 -9.44
N GLY A 141 6.13 26.71 -8.38
CA GLY A 141 5.73 26.26 -7.04
C GLY A 141 4.46 25.39 -6.91
N GLN A 142 4.12 24.55 -7.89
CA GLN A 142 3.18 23.45 -7.79
C GLN A 142 3.88 22.18 -7.29
N SER A 143 3.23 21.60 -6.30
CA SER A 143 3.64 20.41 -5.55
C SER A 143 3.38 19.14 -6.36
N SER A 144 3.94 19.02 -7.57
CA SER A 144 3.65 17.89 -8.47
C SER A 144 4.39 16.64 -8.00
N ALA A 145 3.64 15.56 -7.77
CA ALA A 145 4.22 14.31 -7.29
C ALA A 145 4.95 13.57 -8.42
N VAL A 146 5.84 12.65 -8.04
CA VAL A 146 6.48 11.72 -8.97
C VAL A 146 5.77 10.38 -8.90
N ILE A 147 5.43 9.82 -10.05
CA ILE A 147 4.87 8.48 -10.18
C ILE A 147 6.02 7.50 -10.47
N LEU A 148 6.25 6.59 -9.53
CA LEU A 148 7.13 5.44 -9.70
C LEU A 148 6.27 4.20 -9.97
N LYS A 149 6.39 3.64 -11.17
CA LYS A 149 5.55 2.53 -11.65
C LYS A 149 6.38 1.26 -11.80
N PHE A 150 5.85 0.16 -11.30
CA PHE A 150 6.34 -1.20 -11.48
C PHE A 150 5.34 -1.99 -12.32
N GLU A 151 5.80 -2.61 -13.38
CA GLU A 151 5.00 -3.42 -14.29
C GLU A 151 5.51 -4.86 -14.26
N LEU A 152 4.59 -5.80 -14.08
CA LEU A 152 4.86 -7.23 -14.19
C LEU A 152 4.65 -7.64 -15.64
N MET A 153 5.70 -8.13 -16.28
CA MET A 153 5.65 -8.71 -17.62
C MET A 153 5.68 -10.22 -17.48
N HIS A 154 4.95 -10.92 -18.36
CA HIS A 154 4.85 -12.38 -18.38
C HIS A 154 5.02 -12.91 -19.79
N ALA A 155 5.68 -14.06 -19.89
CA ALA A 155 5.73 -14.86 -21.10
C ALA A 155 5.57 -16.35 -20.74
N PRO A 156 4.77 -17.11 -21.49
CA PRO A 156 4.62 -18.55 -21.30
C PRO A 156 5.95 -19.31 -21.29
N ILE A 157 6.01 -20.40 -20.53
CA ILE A 157 7.23 -21.23 -20.40
C ILE A 157 7.70 -21.86 -21.72
N THR A 158 6.80 -21.95 -22.71
CA THR A 158 7.05 -22.56 -24.03
C THR A 158 7.83 -21.64 -24.97
N GLU A 159 7.90 -20.35 -24.68
CA GLU A 159 8.56 -19.38 -25.55
C GLU A 159 10.07 -19.34 -25.31
N THR A 160 10.84 -19.30 -26.39
CA THR A 160 12.31 -19.29 -26.35
C THR A 160 12.90 -18.28 -27.32
N GLY A 161 14.08 -17.73 -26.99
CA GLY A 161 14.80 -16.81 -27.86
C GLY A 161 14.05 -15.50 -28.13
N SER A 162 13.80 -15.18 -29.40
CA SER A 162 13.16 -13.93 -29.82
C SER A 162 11.68 -13.83 -29.48
N GLU A 163 10.96 -14.97 -29.44
CA GLU A 163 9.54 -15.00 -29.08
C GLU A 163 9.35 -14.60 -27.61
N LEU A 164 10.22 -15.10 -26.73
CA LEU A 164 10.25 -14.75 -25.32
C LEU A 164 10.43 -13.24 -25.10
N GLN A 165 11.37 -12.62 -25.81
CA GLN A 165 11.61 -11.19 -25.71
C GLN A 165 10.40 -10.39 -26.21
N GLY A 166 9.80 -10.81 -27.34
CA GLY A 166 8.60 -10.17 -27.88
C GLY A 166 7.41 -10.18 -26.91
N SER A 167 7.14 -11.30 -26.24
CA SER A 167 6.05 -11.38 -25.27
C SER A 167 6.33 -10.59 -23.99
N LEU A 168 7.58 -10.63 -23.49
CA LEU A 168 8.00 -9.86 -22.32
C LEU A 168 8.03 -8.34 -22.55
N ASP A 169 7.97 -7.90 -23.80
CA ASP A 169 7.93 -6.49 -24.20
C ASP A 169 6.53 -6.05 -24.70
N ALA A 170 5.57 -6.98 -24.84
CA ALA A 170 4.27 -6.71 -25.45
C ALA A 170 3.31 -5.92 -24.54
N TYR A 171 2.95 -6.48 -23.38
CA TYR A 171 2.03 -5.84 -22.44
C TYR A 171 2.31 -6.24 -20.99
N ALA A 172 2.06 -5.29 -20.08
CA ALA A 172 2.10 -5.57 -18.65
C ALA A 172 0.87 -6.38 -18.25
N THR A 173 1.08 -7.50 -17.56
CA THR A 173 -0.03 -8.31 -17.00
C THR A 173 -0.63 -7.65 -15.76
N SER A 174 0.17 -6.86 -15.04
CA SER A 174 -0.26 -6.09 -13.88
C SER A 174 0.71 -4.96 -13.59
N ALA A 175 0.27 -3.94 -12.87
CA ALA A 175 1.11 -2.81 -12.48
C ALA A 175 0.84 -2.36 -11.04
N HIS A 176 1.84 -1.72 -10.45
CA HIS A 176 1.78 -1.08 -9.14
C HIS A 176 2.43 0.30 -9.22
N GLU A 177 1.77 1.32 -8.69
CA GLU A 177 2.24 2.70 -8.75
C GLU A 177 2.37 3.30 -7.35
N TYR A 178 3.51 3.95 -7.11
CA TYR A 178 3.69 4.84 -5.97
C TYR A 178 3.65 6.29 -6.43
N LYS A 179 2.94 7.10 -5.65
CA LYS A 179 2.95 8.56 -5.76
C LYS A 179 3.89 9.12 -4.69
N ILE A 180 5.06 9.58 -5.11
CA ILE A 180 6.08 10.17 -4.26
C ILE A 180 5.78 11.67 -4.12
N PRO A 181 5.43 12.15 -2.91
CA PRO A 181 5.12 13.56 -2.71
C PRO A 181 6.38 14.43 -2.82
N PRO A 182 6.28 15.70 -3.24
CA PRO A 182 7.43 16.59 -3.41
C PRO A 182 8.35 16.69 -2.20
N LYS A 183 7.78 16.68 -0.98
CA LYS A 183 8.57 16.73 0.27
C LYS A 183 9.52 15.53 0.41
N ALA A 184 9.12 14.36 -0.08
CA ALA A 184 9.95 13.16 -0.04
C ALA A 184 11.08 13.18 -1.08
N LEU A 185 11.01 14.06 -2.09
CA LEU A 185 12.08 14.22 -3.09
C LEU A 185 13.33 14.89 -2.51
N LEU A 186 13.18 15.65 -1.42
CA LEU A 186 14.32 16.23 -0.71
C LEU A 186 15.12 15.17 0.08
N GLY A 187 14.47 14.09 0.49
CA GLY A 187 15.10 13.00 1.21
C GLY A 187 14.08 11.94 1.63
N LEU A 188 14.32 10.69 1.23
CA LEU A 188 13.48 9.54 1.61
C LEU A 188 14.35 8.29 1.65
N HIS A 189 14.20 7.47 2.70
CA HIS A 189 14.72 6.11 2.75
C HIS A 189 13.66 5.20 3.34
N SER A 190 12.94 4.46 2.49
CA SER A 190 11.77 3.69 2.95
C SER A 190 11.67 2.32 2.29
N TYR A 191 11.03 1.38 3.01
CA TYR A 191 10.61 0.10 2.45
C TYR A 191 9.30 0.30 1.68
N CYS A 192 9.29 -0.16 0.44
CA CYS A 192 8.17 -0.01 -0.48
C CYS A 192 7.77 -1.42 -1.00
N PRO A 193 6.84 -2.11 -0.34
CA PRO A 193 6.40 -3.44 -0.79
C PRO A 193 5.54 -3.33 -2.05
N VAL A 194 6.05 -3.81 -3.18
CA VAL A 194 5.29 -3.81 -4.43
C VAL A 194 4.42 -5.07 -4.45
N HIS A 195 3.13 -4.86 -4.65
CA HIS A 195 2.15 -5.93 -4.84
C HIS A 195 1.33 -5.62 -6.10
N PHE A 196 0.93 -6.64 -6.82
CA PHE A 196 0.13 -6.48 -8.02
C PHE A 196 -1.36 -6.65 -7.71
N ASP A 197 -2.18 -6.80 -8.73
CA ASP A 197 -3.63 -6.97 -8.56
C ASP A 197 -4.02 -8.29 -7.84
N ALA A 198 -5.33 -8.47 -7.65
CA ALA A 198 -5.91 -9.62 -6.98
C ALA A 198 -5.55 -10.99 -7.61
N PHE A 199 -5.20 -11.01 -8.89
CA PHE A 199 -4.83 -12.21 -9.64
C PHE A 199 -3.32 -12.48 -9.64
N HIS A 200 -2.51 -11.48 -9.30
CA HIS A 200 -1.05 -11.60 -9.27
C HIS A 200 -0.54 -11.51 -7.83
N ALA A 201 -0.82 -12.55 -7.04
CA ALA A 201 -0.40 -12.64 -5.64
C ALA A 201 1.12 -12.76 -5.51
N VAL A 202 1.77 -11.61 -5.38
CA VAL A 202 3.23 -11.44 -5.36
C VAL A 202 3.57 -10.37 -4.34
N LEU A 203 4.71 -10.55 -3.67
CA LEU A 203 5.37 -9.49 -2.91
C LEU A 203 6.76 -9.26 -3.51
N VAL A 204 7.02 -8.05 -4.02
CA VAL A 204 8.38 -7.62 -4.35
C VAL A 204 8.90 -6.76 -3.21
N ASP A 205 9.96 -7.24 -2.57
CA ASP A 205 10.65 -6.51 -1.53
C ASP A 205 11.51 -5.42 -2.18
N THR A 206 11.10 -4.15 -2.05
CA THR A 206 11.87 -3.02 -2.56
C THR A 206 12.15 -1.96 -1.48
N SER A 207 13.26 -1.25 -1.62
CA SER A 207 13.51 -0.01 -0.88
C SER A 207 13.77 1.14 -1.84
N VAL A 208 13.21 2.30 -1.53
CA VAL A 208 13.36 3.52 -2.32
C VAL A 208 14.17 4.53 -1.50
N HIS A 209 15.20 5.06 -2.13
CA HIS A 209 16.11 6.05 -1.56
C HIS A 209 16.17 7.27 -2.47
N ILE A 210 16.00 8.47 -1.91
CA ILE A 210 15.93 9.70 -2.70
C ILE A 210 16.80 10.77 -2.06
N SER A 211 17.53 11.51 -2.89
CA SER A 211 18.21 12.74 -2.48
C SER A 211 18.28 13.73 -3.65
N LEU A 212 18.28 15.03 -3.34
CA LEU A 212 18.53 16.10 -4.30
C LEU A 212 20.03 16.32 -4.41
N LEU A 213 20.59 16.08 -5.60
CA LEU A 213 22.01 16.27 -5.89
C LEU A 213 22.23 17.49 -6.78
N LYS A 214 23.44 18.02 -6.75
CA LYS A 214 23.89 18.97 -7.77
C LYS A 214 24.06 18.26 -9.12
N ALA A 215 23.57 18.86 -10.20
CA ALA A 215 23.79 18.33 -11.54
C ALA A 215 25.27 18.49 -11.95
N SER A 216 25.88 17.42 -12.43
CA SER A 216 27.20 17.46 -13.06
C SER A 216 27.04 17.79 -14.54
N TYR A 217 28.03 18.47 -15.16
CA TYR A 217 28.05 19.06 -16.52
C TYR A 217 27.69 18.17 -17.74
N HIS A 218 27.11 17.00 -17.55
CA HIS A 218 26.67 16.12 -18.62
C HIS A 218 25.20 15.77 -18.42
N THR A 219 24.31 16.60 -18.96
CA THR A 219 23.19 16.22 -19.85
C THR A 219 22.22 17.39 -20.01
N SER A 220 22.40 18.16 -21.09
CA SER A 220 21.29 18.86 -21.73
C SER A 220 21.37 18.54 -23.22
N PRO A 221 20.35 17.93 -23.83
CA PRO A 221 20.23 17.92 -25.28
C PRO A 221 19.90 19.35 -25.71
N GLN A 222 20.88 20.08 -26.25
CA GLN A 222 20.63 21.42 -26.80
C GLN A 222 19.62 21.35 -27.94
N LYS A 223 18.47 22.02 -27.76
CA LYS A 223 17.58 22.41 -28.84
C LYS A 223 18.16 23.69 -29.47
N VAL A 224 18.58 23.63 -30.73
CA VAL A 224 18.90 24.83 -31.51
C VAL A 224 17.57 25.51 -31.85
N SER A 225 17.25 26.64 -31.24
CA SER A 225 16.17 27.52 -31.73
C SER A 225 16.78 28.76 -32.38
N SER A 226 16.65 28.84 -33.69
CA SER A 226 16.72 30.10 -34.42
C SER A 226 15.43 30.87 -34.14
N ASP A 227 15.50 31.99 -33.42
CA ASP A 227 14.91 33.25 -33.87
C ASP A 227 15.23 34.38 -32.89
N SER A 228 15.82 35.43 -33.45
CA SER A 228 16.08 36.70 -32.79
C SER A 228 14.84 37.59 -32.83
N ARG A 229 14.46 38.18 -31.69
CA ARG A 229 14.00 39.58 -31.59
C ARG A 229 13.91 40.00 -30.13
N GLY A 230 14.57 41.11 -29.82
CA GLY A 230 14.71 41.62 -28.45
C GLY A 230 13.50 42.39 -27.94
N SER A 231 13.44 42.50 -26.62
CA SER A 231 12.79 43.57 -25.87
C SER A 231 13.37 43.59 -24.45
N GLU A 232 13.67 44.79 -23.97
CA GLU A 232 14.14 45.20 -22.64
C GLU A 232 13.36 44.50 -21.50
N GLY A 233 13.91 44.08 -20.36
CA GLY A 233 15.08 44.53 -19.61
C GLY A 233 14.67 45.19 -18.28
N ALA A 234 14.08 44.43 -17.34
CA ALA A 234 13.97 44.78 -15.90
C ALA A 234 13.25 43.72 -15.03
N TYR A 235 12.35 42.89 -15.58
CA TYR A 235 11.56 41.93 -14.77
C TYR A 235 12.15 40.51 -14.68
N VAL A 236 13.18 40.20 -15.46
CA VAL A 236 13.74 38.84 -15.58
C VAL A 236 14.83 38.56 -14.54
N GLU A 237 15.55 39.57 -14.06
CA GLU A 237 16.66 39.38 -13.10
C GLU A 237 16.17 39.03 -11.69
N ASP A 238 15.13 39.69 -11.18
CA ASP A 238 14.57 39.40 -9.84
C ASP A 238 13.94 37.99 -9.75
N TYR A 239 13.31 37.52 -10.84
CA TYR A 239 12.72 36.18 -10.91
C TYR A 239 13.80 35.08 -10.93
N VAL A 240 14.91 35.32 -11.63
CA VAL A 240 16.05 34.40 -11.71
C VAL A 240 16.84 34.35 -10.40
N GLY A 241 16.93 35.46 -9.65
CA GLY A 241 17.55 35.51 -8.33
C GLY A 241 16.81 34.65 -7.28
N SER A 242 15.48 34.75 -7.24
CA SER A 242 14.61 34.00 -6.31
C SER A 242 14.72 32.47 -6.47
N ASN A 243 14.71 31.97 -7.71
CA ASN A 243 14.79 30.53 -8.00
C ASN A 243 16.09 29.87 -7.51
N LYS A 244 17.21 30.61 -7.55
CA LYS A 244 18.51 30.06 -7.14
C LYS A 244 18.67 30.00 -5.61
N VAL A 245 18.07 30.95 -4.87
CA VAL A 245 18.01 30.89 -3.40
C VAL A 245 17.15 29.70 -2.94
N MET A 246 16.04 29.42 -3.63
CA MET A 246 15.21 28.24 -3.37
C MET A 246 15.97 26.93 -3.61
N LEU A 247 16.77 26.86 -4.69
CA LEU A 247 17.62 25.71 -4.97
C LEU A 247 18.66 25.47 -3.85
N ILE A 248 19.35 26.51 -3.39
CA ILE A 248 20.31 26.39 -2.28
C ILE A 248 19.59 25.89 -1.02
N LYS A 249 18.42 26.46 -0.68
CA LYS A 249 17.62 26.01 0.46
C LYS A 249 17.21 24.54 0.34
N ALA A 250 16.82 24.10 -0.86
CA ALA A 250 16.44 22.71 -1.12
C ALA A 250 17.65 21.76 -0.97
N LEU A 251 18.82 22.13 -1.47
CA LEU A 251 20.06 21.36 -1.30
C LEU A 251 20.50 21.29 0.17
N MET A 252 20.39 22.39 0.92
CA MET A 252 20.69 22.40 2.35
C MET A 252 19.74 21.47 3.11
N ALA A 253 18.44 21.55 2.82
CA ALA A 253 17.47 20.64 3.42
C ALA A 253 17.76 19.18 3.08
N ALA A 254 18.08 18.87 1.82
CA ALA A 254 18.42 17.52 1.38
C ALA A 254 19.69 16.98 2.06
N HIS A 255 20.71 17.84 2.23
CA HIS A 255 21.92 17.51 2.97
C HIS A 255 21.60 17.13 4.43
N ASP A 256 20.85 17.98 5.14
CA ASP A 256 20.54 17.78 6.55
C ASP A 256 19.68 16.52 6.76
N ILE A 257 18.68 16.30 5.89
CA ILE A 257 17.85 15.09 5.91
C ILE A 257 18.70 13.84 5.66
N LEU A 258 19.56 13.85 4.64
CA LEU A 258 20.40 12.70 4.31
C LEU A 258 21.36 12.36 5.46
N LEU A 259 21.97 13.37 6.08
CA LEU A 259 22.87 13.19 7.22
C LEU A 259 22.15 12.61 8.45
N GLU A 260 20.96 13.12 8.76
CA GLU A 260 20.12 12.61 9.86
C GLU A 260 19.67 11.17 9.59
N ASP A 261 19.18 10.88 8.38
CA ASP A 261 18.69 9.57 8.00
C ASP A 261 19.81 8.53 7.98
N LEU A 262 21.04 8.88 7.57
CA LEU A 262 22.21 8.00 7.67
C LEU A 262 22.50 7.64 9.13
N ARG A 263 22.52 8.62 10.03
CA ARG A 263 22.74 8.38 11.46
C ARG A 263 21.63 7.50 12.04
N ARG A 264 20.38 7.75 11.66
CA ARG A 264 19.22 6.94 12.07
C ARG A 264 19.35 5.50 11.60
N ILE A 265 19.65 5.27 10.32
CA ILE A 265 19.80 3.92 9.76
C ILE A 265 21.02 3.21 10.37
N SER A 266 22.16 3.89 10.46
CA SER A 266 23.40 3.37 11.06
C SER A 266 23.19 2.90 12.50
N THR A 267 22.53 3.73 13.32
CA THR A 267 22.17 3.40 14.70
C THR A 267 21.16 2.25 14.74
N GLY A 268 20.15 2.28 13.87
CA GLY A 268 19.08 1.28 13.80
C GLY A 268 19.55 -0.12 13.42
N ILE A 269 20.63 -0.25 12.66
CA ILE A 269 21.21 -1.53 12.25
C ILE A 269 22.47 -1.94 13.05
N ASP A 270 22.88 -1.11 14.02
CA ASP A 270 24.08 -1.29 14.84
C ASP A 270 25.36 -1.46 13.98
N LYS A 271 25.58 -0.50 13.07
CA LYS A 271 26.77 -0.44 12.21
C LYS A 271 27.28 0.97 12.08
N ALA A 272 28.52 1.20 12.50
CA ALA A 272 29.18 2.49 12.35
C ALA A 272 29.30 2.89 10.87
N ILE A 273 29.03 4.16 10.59
CA ILE A 273 29.24 4.78 9.29
C ILE A 273 30.35 5.82 9.45
N ASP A 274 31.36 5.73 8.59
CA ASP A 274 32.48 6.66 8.64
C ASP A 274 32.07 7.96 7.92
N LEU A 275 31.90 9.02 8.70
CA LEU A 275 31.56 10.36 8.22
C LEU A 275 32.76 11.32 8.32
N THR A 276 33.96 10.82 8.60
CA THR A 276 35.15 11.66 8.85
C THR A 276 35.59 12.44 7.60
N GLU A 277 35.31 11.93 6.40
CA GLU A 277 35.57 12.63 5.12
C GLU A 277 34.73 13.90 4.93
N ILE A 278 33.66 14.11 5.71
CA ILE A 278 32.76 15.27 5.59
C ILE A 278 33.26 16.47 6.42
N THR A 279 34.26 16.26 7.29
CA THR A 279 34.87 17.31 8.11
C THR A 279 36.06 17.99 7.40
N PHE A 280 35.77 18.95 6.52
CA PHE A 280 36.69 20.00 6.01
C PHE A 280 35.81 21.22 5.67
N GLU A 281 35.99 22.47 6.10
CA GLU A 281 37.00 23.24 6.84
C GLU A 281 36.25 24.01 7.94
N ALA A 282 36.78 24.05 9.16
CA ALA A 282 36.20 24.78 10.29
C ALA A 282 36.45 26.30 10.20
N ASP A 283 36.29 26.90 9.02
CA ASP A 283 36.27 28.36 8.79
C ASP A 283 34.84 28.88 8.53
N ALA A 284 33.82 28.08 8.87
CA ALA A 284 32.41 28.49 8.83
C ALA A 284 32.06 29.68 9.75
N THR A 285 33.00 30.12 10.59
CA THR A 285 32.85 31.30 11.45
C THR A 285 33.20 32.61 10.74
N GLU A 286 33.90 32.57 9.61
CA GLU A 286 34.25 33.73 8.78
C GLU A 286 33.40 33.88 7.50
N TRP A 287 32.52 32.93 7.18
CA TRP A 287 31.73 32.93 5.93
C TRP A 287 30.70 34.06 5.78
N PHE A 288 30.44 34.84 6.84
CA PHE A 288 29.36 35.85 6.86
C PHE A 288 29.75 37.20 7.51
N SER A 289 31.02 37.42 7.84
CA SER A 289 31.49 38.67 8.47
C SER A 289 32.09 39.63 7.45
N SER A 290 31.28 40.22 6.58
CA SER A 290 31.66 41.44 5.85
C SER A 290 30.93 42.64 6.46
N THR A 291 31.69 43.44 7.22
CA THR A 291 31.25 44.71 7.82
C THR A 291 30.87 45.71 6.71
N PRO A 292 29.81 46.53 6.87
CA PRO A 292 29.52 47.60 5.91
C PRO A 292 30.60 48.70 5.98
N PRO A 293 30.87 49.45 4.89
CA PRO A 293 31.92 50.46 4.87
C PRO A 293 31.60 51.61 5.84
N ALA A 294 32.63 52.00 6.61
CA ALA A 294 32.57 52.99 7.66
C ALA A 294 32.33 54.42 7.14
N HIS A 295 31.30 55.09 7.68
CA HIS A 295 31.19 56.55 7.95
C HIS A 295 29.89 56.70 8.79
N VAL A 296 29.86 57.17 10.05
CA VAL A 296 30.26 58.46 10.63
C VAL A 296 30.38 58.31 12.16
N LYS A 297 31.30 59.06 12.78
CA LYS A 297 31.63 59.13 14.22
C LYS A 297 30.49 59.65 15.12
N SER A 298 30.36 59.11 16.35
CA SER A 298 30.44 59.80 17.67
C SER A 298 29.97 58.84 18.81
N ILE A 299 30.79 58.49 19.83
CA ILE A 299 30.82 59.05 21.22
C ILE A 299 29.49 58.76 21.97
N ASP A 300 29.34 58.09 23.12
CA ASP A 300 30.09 57.68 24.33
C ASP A 300 29.46 56.32 24.79
N GLY A 301 30.10 55.38 25.51
CA GLY A 301 30.52 55.45 26.91
C GLY A 301 29.86 54.30 27.72
N GLU A 302 30.64 53.75 28.66
CA GLU A 302 30.25 52.88 29.79
C GLU A 302 30.42 51.34 29.72
N THR A 303 31.46 50.97 30.48
CA THR A 303 31.91 49.72 31.11
C THR A 303 30.82 48.83 31.71
N LEU A 304 31.00 47.50 31.59
CA LEU A 304 30.53 46.56 32.61
C LEU A 304 31.59 45.49 32.94
N HIS A 305 31.75 45.25 34.24
CA HIS A 305 32.70 44.36 34.89
C HIS A 305 32.39 42.86 34.72
N GLN A 306 33.47 42.09 34.88
CA GLN A 306 33.63 40.64 35.01
C GLN A 306 32.72 39.93 36.04
N LEU A 307 32.42 38.64 35.80
CA LEU A 307 32.77 37.52 36.71
C LEU A 307 32.36 36.13 36.16
N SER A 308 33.37 35.23 36.03
CA SER A 308 33.46 33.78 36.37
C SER A 308 32.31 32.80 36.03
N ASP A 309 32.49 31.51 35.71
CA ASP A 309 33.64 30.62 35.46
C ASP A 309 33.08 29.31 34.83
N GLU A 310 33.93 28.68 34.02
CA GLU A 310 34.04 27.24 33.64
C GLU A 310 32.80 26.33 33.49
N THR A 311 32.59 25.80 32.27
CA THR A 311 32.85 24.36 31.97
C THR A 311 32.80 24.07 30.47
N HIS A 312 33.71 23.18 30.06
CA HIS A 312 34.18 22.94 28.70
C HIS A 312 33.38 21.86 27.93
N ILE A 313 33.29 22.06 26.61
CA ILE A 313 33.25 21.05 25.52
C ILE A 313 31.95 20.24 25.40
N SER A 314 30.99 20.77 24.63
CA SER A 314 30.14 20.02 23.67
C SER A 314 29.02 20.91 23.11
N ALA A 315 29.30 21.86 22.21
CA ALA A 315 28.23 22.70 21.63
C ALA A 315 28.49 23.30 20.23
N GLU A 316 29.60 23.01 19.56
CA GLU A 316 29.99 23.81 18.38
C GLU A 316 29.48 23.30 17.03
N VAL A 317 28.88 22.11 16.92
CA VAL A 317 28.36 21.62 15.62
C VAL A 317 26.91 22.06 15.34
N HIS A 318 26.13 22.41 16.37
CA HIS A 318 24.72 22.80 16.20
C HIS A 318 24.49 24.27 15.82
N ASN A 319 25.54 25.11 15.82
CA ASN A 319 25.38 26.56 15.66
C ASN A 319 25.72 27.10 14.27
N SER A 320 26.36 26.30 13.40
CA SER A 320 26.73 26.68 12.03
C SER A 320 25.50 26.75 11.10
N GLY A 321 24.63 25.72 11.12
CA GLY A 321 23.41 25.67 10.32
C GLY A 321 22.39 26.76 10.69
N ASN A 322 22.26 27.09 11.98
CA ASN A 322 21.37 28.15 12.46
C ASN A 322 21.84 29.56 12.04
N LYS A 323 23.16 29.79 11.94
CA LYS A 323 23.73 31.07 11.48
C LYS A 323 23.56 31.28 9.97
N ALA A 324 23.81 30.25 9.15
CA ALA A 324 23.58 30.30 7.71
C ALA A 324 22.09 30.45 7.36
N ALA A 325 21.22 29.75 8.10
CA ALA A 325 19.77 29.91 7.99
C ALA A 325 19.32 31.33 8.38
N HIS A 326 19.88 31.93 9.45
CA HIS A 326 19.59 33.33 9.82
C HIS A 326 20.04 34.33 8.76
N TYR A 327 21.23 34.16 8.19
CA TYR A 327 21.76 35.06 7.16
C TYR A 327 20.93 35.02 5.88
N ILE A 328 20.50 33.83 5.44
CA ILE A 328 19.63 33.65 4.26
C ILE A 328 18.19 34.11 4.54
N ASN A 329 17.71 34.01 5.79
CA ASN A 329 16.39 34.48 6.17
C ASN A 329 16.33 36.01 6.28
N ASP A 330 17.41 36.68 6.69
CA ASP A 330 17.53 38.15 6.61
C ASP A 330 17.73 38.64 5.17
N LEU A 331 18.41 37.87 4.31
CA LEU A 331 18.54 38.12 2.86
C LEU A 331 17.19 38.10 2.11
N SER A 332 16.21 37.35 2.63
CA SER A 332 14.87 37.29 2.04
C SER A 332 14.00 38.53 2.30
N LYS A 333 14.49 39.49 3.09
CA LYS A 333 13.79 40.74 3.44
C LYS A 333 14.35 41.98 2.74
N SER A 334 15.46 41.89 2.03
CA SER A 334 16.09 43.03 1.33
C SER A 334 15.68 43.11 -0.14
N PHE A 335 15.13 44.25 -0.54
CA PHE A 335 14.70 44.60 -1.91
C PHE A 335 15.83 45.30 -2.70
N GLU A 336 16.96 44.62 -2.95
CA GLU A 336 17.98 45.13 -3.89
C GLU A 336 18.37 44.09 -4.96
N PRO A 337 18.73 44.52 -6.19
CA PRO A 337 19.00 43.61 -7.31
C PRO A 337 20.23 42.75 -7.04
N PHE A 338 20.06 41.44 -7.16
CA PHE A 338 21.02 40.42 -6.71
C PHE A 338 22.21 40.26 -7.68
N SER A 339 23.43 40.60 -7.24
CA SER A 339 24.69 40.18 -7.89
C SER A 339 25.19 38.87 -7.28
N TRP A 340 25.50 37.87 -8.12
CA TRP A 340 26.15 36.63 -7.67
C TRP A 340 27.62 36.91 -7.32
N ASP A 341 27.88 37.16 -6.05
CA ASP A 341 29.27 37.21 -5.57
C ASP A 341 29.88 35.79 -5.60
N GLY A 342 31.19 35.71 -5.88
CA GLY A 342 31.91 34.42 -6.00
C GLY A 342 31.78 33.50 -4.79
N HIS A 343 31.45 34.07 -3.61
CA HIS A 343 31.21 33.34 -2.37
C HIS A 343 29.98 32.43 -2.44
N LEU A 344 28.83 32.87 -2.96
CA LEU A 344 27.62 32.04 -3.04
C LEU A 344 27.77 30.87 -4.01
N LEU A 345 28.48 31.09 -5.12
CA LEU A 345 28.82 30.04 -6.07
C LEU A 345 29.75 29.00 -5.43
N SER A 346 30.76 29.45 -4.68
CA SER A 346 31.66 28.56 -3.94
C SER A 346 30.93 27.73 -2.87
N SER A 347 29.95 28.32 -2.18
CA SER A 347 29.12 27.61 -1.20
C SER A 347 28.21 26.56 -1.85
N PHE A 348 27.63 26.88 -3.02
CA PHE A 348 26.84 25.91 -3.80
C PHE A 348 27.69 24.75 -4.31
N GLU A 349 28.89 25.03 -4.84
CA GLU A 349 29.87 24.01 -5.25
C GLU A 349 30.24 23.10 -4.07
N SER A 350 30.57 23.69 -2.92
CA SER A 350 30.96 22.95 -1.71
C SER A 350 29.81 22.06 -1.20
N LEU A 351 28.61 22.63 -1.02
CA LEU A 351 27.44 21.89 -0.55
C LEU A 351 27.06 20.76 -1.51
N GLY A 352 27.08 21.01 -2.82
CA GLY A 352 26.81 19.99 -3.83
C GLY A 352 27.80 18.83 -3.78
N ASN A 353 29.09 19.11 -3.57
CA ASN A 353 30.13 18.09 -3.42
C ASN A 353 29.98 17.28 -2.13
N GLN A 354 29.67 17.94 -1.01
CA GLN A 354 29.41 17.29 0.28
C GLN A 354 28.23 16.33 0.19
N LEU A 355 27.13 16.78 -0.43
CA LEU A 355 25.92 15.99 -0.58
C LEU A 355 26.16 14.78 -1.51
N LEU A 356 26.88 14.97 -2.63
CA LEU A 356 27.30 13.87 -3.50
C LEU A 356 28.19 12.85 -2.77
N CYS A 357 29.11 13.32 -1.92
CA CYS A 357 29.96 12.46 -1.10
C CYS A 357 29.12 11.62 -0.13
N LEU A 358 28.25 12.27 0.65
CA LEU A 358 27.30 11.63 1.55
C LEU A 358 26.44 10.57 0.86
N TRP A 359 25.92 10.89 -0.32
CA TRP A 359 25.10 9.98 -1.10
C TRP A 359 25.88 8.75 -1.57
N ASN A 360 27.13 8.91 -2.00
CA ASN A 360 27.98 7.78 -2.37
C ASN A 360 28.38 6.92 -1.16
N ILE A 361 28.66 7.54 -0.01
CA ILE A 361 28.88 6.84 1.26
C ILE A 361 27.65 5.99 1.60
N PHE A 362 26.45 6.58 1.50
CA PHE A 362 25.19 5.88 1.74
C PHE A 362 25.04 4.65 0.83
N LEU A 363 25.21 4.81 -0.48
CA LEU A 363 25.02 3.72 -1.44
C LEU A 363 26.00 2.56 -1.20
N LYS A 364 27.24 2.88 -0.83
CA LYS A 364 28.23 1.88 -0.43
C LYS A 364 27.82 1.18 0.87
N PHE A 365 27.47 1.95 1.90
CA PHE A 365 27.00 1.42 3.18
C PHE A 365 25.74 0.55 3.01
N HIS A 366 24.83 0.96 2.13
CA HIS A 366 23.64 0.21 1.75
C HIS A 366 24.01 -1.14 1.13
N ARG A 367 24.94 -1.15 0.19
CA ARG A 367 25.41 -2.38 -0.45
C ARG A 367 25.99 -3.39 0.55
N GLU A 368 26.78 -2.90 1.50
CA GLU A 368 27.43 -3.73 2.52
C GLU A 368 26.44 -4.26 3.57
N ASN A 369 25.32 -3.58 3.79
CA ASN A 369 24.38 -3.87 4.88
C ASN A 369 22.91 -4.07 4.42
N LYS A 370 22.69 -4.37 3.14
CA LYS A 370 21.37 -4.42 2.47
C LYS A 370 20.28 -5.19 3.21
N THR A 371 20.59 -6.35 3.79
CA THR A 371 19.63 -7.20 4.49
C THR A 371 19.19 -6.57 5.81
N LYS A 372 20.15 -6.06 6.60
CA LYS A 372 19.88 -5.36 7.86
C LYS A 372 19.10 -4.07 7.63
N ILE A 373 19.46 -3.31 6.59
CA ILE A 373 18.76 -2.08 6.24
C ILE A 373 17.32 -2.41 5.80
N LEU A 374 17.11 -3.42 4.95
CA LEU A 374 15.77 -3.85 4.58
C LEU A 374 14.93 -4.22 5.82
N GLU A 375 15.49 -5.00 6.74
CA GLU A 375 14.79 -5.38 7.98
C GLU A 375 14.44 -4.16 8.85
N PHE A 376 15.36 -3.22 9.00
CA PHE A 376 15.13 -1.97 9.73
C PHE A 376 14.01 -1.15 9.08
N LEU A 377 14.09 -0.91 7.78
CA LEU A 377 13.10 -0.13 7.04
C LEU A 377 11.72 -0.80 7.03
N ARG A 378 11.65 -2.14 6.91
CA ARG A 378 10.39 -2.88 6.97
C ARG A 378 9.74 -2.77 8.35
N LYS A 379 10.52 -2.78 9.45
CA LYS A 379 10.01 -2.58 10.80
C LYS A 379 9.43 -1.17 10.98
N SER A 380 10.15 -0.15 10.54
CA SER A 380 9.66 1.24 10.58
C SER A 380 8.38 1.41 9.75
N TRP A 381 8.37 0.89 8.52
CA TRP A 381 7.19 0.92 7.65
C TRP A 381 5.95 0.26 8.29
N ALA A 382 6.13 -0.87 8.98
CA ALA A 382 5.02 -1.56 9.65
C ALA A 382 4.43 -0.74 10.81
N ILE A 383 5.28 -0.01 11.55
CA ILE A 383 4.85 0.88 12.64
C ILE A 383 4.09 2.09 12.07
N ASP A 384 4.63 2.71 11.02
CA ASP A 384 4.03 3.88 10.39
C ASP A 384 2.66 3.52 9.78
N ARG A 385 2.55 2.38 9.09
CA ARG A 385 1.26 1.89 8.55
C ARG A 385 0.24 1.64 9.65
N ARG A 386 0.63 0.99 10.75
CA ARG A 386 -0.27 0.80 11.89
C ARG A 386 -0.76 2.15 12.43
N THR A 387 0.13 3.14 12.50
CA THR A 387 -0.20 4.50 12.96
C THR A 387 -1.15 5.20 11.99
N GLU A 388 -0.86 5.16 10.69
CA GLU A 388 -1.72 5.70 9.63
C GLU A 388 -3.13 5.11 9.72
N TRP A 389 -3.25 3.78 9.76
CA TRP A 389 -4.56 3.13 9.85
C TRP A 389 -5.29 3.43 11.16
N SER A 390 -4.56 3.60 12.27
CA SER A 390 -5.18 3.99 13.54
C SER A 390 -5.88 5.35 13.49
N ILE A 391 -5.43 6.29 12.66
CA ILE A 391 -6.08 7.60 12.46
C ILE A 391 -7.47 7.43 11.82
N TRP A 392 -7.64 6.43 10.97
CA TRP A 392 -8.90 6.14 10.28
C TRP A 392 -9.86 5.29 11.13
N MET A 393 -9.42 4.79 12.30
CA MET A 393 -10.25 3.99 13.20
C MET A 393 -10.96 4.86 14.25
N VAL A 394 -12.29 4.83 14.25
CA VAL A 394 -13.08 5.40 15.36
C VAL A 394 -13.37 4.29 16.37
N HIS A 395 -12.57 4.24 17.44
CA HIS A 395 -12.83 3.33 18.55
C HIS A 395 -13.93 3.86 19.47
N SER A 396 -15.12 3.27 19.38
CA SER A 396 -16.11 3.38 20.44
C SER A 396 -16.00 2.15 21.34
N LYS A 397 -15.57 2.34 22.60
CA LYS A 397 -15.66 1.30 23.64
C LYS A 397 -17.14 1.15 24.04
N VAL A 398 -17.95 0.52 23.19
CA VAL A 398 -19.30 0.11 23.57
C VAL A 398 -19.13 -1.15 24.41
N ALA A 399 -19.26 -1.01 25.74
CA ALA A 399 -19.45 -2.16 26.61
C ALA A 399 -20.67 -2.93 26.11
N MET A 400 -20.55 -4.25 25.92
CA MET A 400 -21.69 -5.10 25.63
C MET A 400 -22.78 -4.79 26.64
N PRO A 401 -24.01 -4.40 26.23
CA PRO A 401 -25.08 -4.20 27.20
C PRO A 401 -25.36 -5.53 27.89
N HIS A 402 -24.84 -5.69 29.10
CA HIS A 402 -25.26 -6.68 30.07
C HIS A 402 -26.44 -6.06 30.81
N GLN A 403 -27.63 -6.11 30.22
CA GLN A 403 -28.84 -5.82 30.96
C GLN A 403 -29.60 -7.12 31.18
N TYR A 404 -29.36 -7.69 32.36
CA TYR A 404 -30.39 -8.43 33.10
C TYR A 404 -31.60 -7.49 33.21
N MET A 405 -32.76 -7.96 32.75
CA MET A 405 -34.02 -7.27 32.98
C MET A 405 -34.25 -7.18 34.50
N GLY A 406 -34.21 -5.95 35.03
CA GLY A 406 -34.70 -5.63 36.35
C GLY A 406 -36.03 -4.89 36.21
N ASN A 407 -37.11 -5.49 36.71
CA ASN A 407 -38.43 -4.88 36.88
C ASN A 407 -38.35 -3.54 37.65
N GLY A 408 -39.06 -2.51 37.18
CA GLY A 408 -39.20 -1.26 37.91
C GLY A 408 -39.99 -0.19 37.18
N VAL A 409 -41.32 -0.32 37.26
CA VAL A 409 -42.40 0.69 37.33
C VAL A 409 -42.14 2.14 36.87
N GLU A 410 -43.08 2.59 36.01
CA GLU A 410 -43.49 3.94 35.58
C GLU A 410 -42.93 5.18 36.30
N GLY A 411 -42.65 6.21 35.50
CA GLY A 411 -42.47 7.59 35.95
C GLY A 411 -42.28 8.58 34.80
N THR A 412 -43.37 9.19 34.37
CA THR A 412 -43.49 10.32 33.43
C THR A 412 -42.48 11.47 33.64
N SER A 413 -41.95 12.04 32.55
CA SER A 413 -42.26 13.41 32.05
C SER A 413 -41.09 14.21 31.42
N LEU A 414 -41.44 14.91 30.33
CA LEU A 414 -41.02 16.26 29.87
C LEU A 414 -39.71 16.50 29.08
N SER A 415 -39.90 16.56 27.76
CA SER A 415 -39.67 17.72 26.85
C SER A 415 -38.40 18.59 26.92
N HIS A 416 -37.67 18.64 25.80
CA HIS A 416 -37.25 19.81 25.01
C HIS A 416 -36.46 19.28 23.79
N GLY A 417 -36.54 19.71 22.54
CA GLY A 417 -37.25 20.76 21.84
C GLY A 417 -36.55 20.92 20.47
N ILE A 418 -37.34 20.96 19.38
CA ILE A 418 -37.07 21.72 18.13
C ILE A 418 -35.96 21.17 17.20
N ARG A 419 -36.31 20.57 16.06
CA ARG A 419 -36.59 21.27 14.77
C ARG A 419 -37.06 20.27 13.70
N ARG A 420 -38.34 20.36 13.31
CA ARG A 420 -38.87 19.77 12.08
C ARG A 420 -38.38 20.59 10.89
N SER A 421 -37.75 19.94 9.90
CA SER A 421 -37.75 20.43 8.53
C SER A 421 -38.34 19.33 7.64
N SER A 422 -39.54 19.62 7.15
CA SER A 422 -40.30 18.84 6.19
C SER A 422 -39.61 18.87 4.83
N ILE A 423 -39.05 17.73 4.39
CA ILE A 423 -38.67 17.56 2.99
C ILE A 423 -39.86 16.97 2.25
N ILE A 424 -40.32 17.77 1.30
CA ILE A 424 -41.40 17.52 0.33
C ILE A 424 -41.16 16.17 -0.36
N ALA A 425 -42.08 15.23 -0.15
CA ALA A 425 -42.22 14.03 -0.97
C ALA A 425 -42.62 14.45 -2.39
N ARG A 426 -41.64 14.62 -3.30
CA ARG A 426 -41.91 14.60 -4.73
C ARG A 426 -42.28 13.18 -5.10
N ARG A 427 -43.58 12.96 -5.35
CA ARG A 427 -44.09 11.81 -6.12
C ARG A 427 -43.34 11.75 -7.45
N LEU A 428 -42.44 10.77 -7.57
CA LEU A 428 -41.98 10.30 -8.87
C LEU A 428 -43.18 9.63 -9.55
N THR A 429 -43.47 10.06 -10.77
CA THR A 429 -44.43 9.41 -11.66
C THR A 429 -43.86 8.04 -12.04
N ASP A 430 -44.39 6.97 -11.45
CA ASP A 430 -44.03 5.60 -11.79
C ASP A 430 -44.53 5.27 -13.21
N ASP A 431 -43.62 5.29 -14.18
CA ASP A 431 -43.86 4.72 -15.50
C ASP A 431 -43.90 3.17 -15.35
N PRO A 432 -45.00 2.50 -15.74
CA PRO A 432 -45.12 1.04 -15.69
C PRO A 432 -44.00 0.32 -16.45
N ILE A 433 -43.46 0.94 -17.51
CA ILE A 433 -42.40 0.38 -18.34
C ILE A 433 -41.05 0.44 -17.61
N GLN A 434 -40.72 1.56 -16.97
CA GLN A 434 -39.52 1.65 -16.13
C GLN A 434 -39.58 0.71 -14.93
N THR A 435 -40.76 0.55 -14.33
CA THR A 435 -40.97 -0.40 -13.23
C THR A 435 -40.78 -1.85 -13.70
N ALA A 436 -41.25 -2.18 -14.91
CA ALA A 436 -41.05 -3.51 -15.50
C ALA A 436 -39.60 -3.77 -15.90
N MET A 437 -38.90 -2.77 -16.47
CA MET A 437 -37.47 -2.84 -16.76
C MET A 437 -36.66 -3.02 -15.48
N MET A 438 -36.97 -2.28 -14.41
CA MET A 438 -36.34 -2.43 -13.10
C MET A 438 -36.56 -3.83 -12.51
N ARG A 439 -37.75 -4.42 -12.67
CA ARG A 439 -38.04 -5.81 -12.26
C ARG A 439 -37.25 -6.83 -13.08
N ALA A 440 -37.10 -6.63 -14.39
CA ALA A 440 -36.32 -7.50 -15.28
C ALA A 440 -34.80 -7.39 -15.03
N GLU A 441 -34.31 -6.20 -14.69
CA GLU A 441 -32.91 -5.97 -14.32
C GLU A 441 -32.58 -6.60 -12.97
N LEU A 442 -33.49 -6.50 -11.99
CA LEU A 442 -33.41 -7.23 -10.70
C LEU A 442 -33.44 -8.75 -10.90
N HIS A 443 -34.21 -9.24 -11.87
CA HIS A 443 -34.24 -10.66 -12.24
C HIS A 443 -32.88 -11.13 -12.81
N ARG A 444 -32.30 -10.38 -13.75
CA ARG A 444 -30.98 -10.69 -14.33
C ARG A 444 -29.85 -10.56 -13.30
N SER A 445 -29.89 -9.52 -12.48
CA SER A 445 -28.86 -9.20 -11.48
C SER A 445 -28.96 -10.03 -10.21
N GLY A 446 -30.13 -10.57 -9.87
CA GLY A 446 -30.32 -11.47 -8.73
C GLY A 446 -29.92 -12.92 -9.04
N ILE A 447 -30.19 -13.40 -10.25
CA ILE A 447 -29.90 -14.78 -10.67
C ILE A 447 -28.43 -14.98 -11.03
N ALA A 448 -27.78 -14.00 -11.65
CA ALA A 448 -26.36 -14.09 -12.02
C ALA A 448 -25.41 -13.91 -10.82
N GLN A 449 -25.81 -13.19 -9.77
CA GLN A 449 -24.91 -12.76 -8.67
C GLN A 449 -25.03 -13.53 -7.37
N MET A 450 -26.01 -14.44 -7.24
CA MET A 450 -26.06 -15.40 -6.13
C MET A 450 -25.15 -16.62 -6.37
N ARG A 451 -24.46 -16.67 -7.52
CA ARG A 451 -23.40 -17.64 -7.80
C ARG A 451 -22.10 -17.13 -7.21
N GLY A 452 -21.87 -17.46 -5.94
CA GLY A 452 -20.56 -17.27 -5.32
C GLY A 452 -19.51 -18.12 -6.04
N ASN A 453 -18.32 -17.54 -6.22
CA ASN A 453 -17.16 -18.20 -6.82
C ASN A 453 -16.08 -18.38 -5.75
N HIS A 454 -15.29 -19.46 -5.85
CA HIS A 454 -14.24 -19.73 -4.88
C HIS A 454 -13.20 -18.60 -4.80
N LEU A 455 -13.05 -17.76 -5.83
CA LEU A 455 -12.14 -16.61 -5.87
C LEU A 455 -12.71 -15.32 -5.27
N ASP A 456 -13.95 -15.31 -4.79
CA ASP A 456 -14.59 -14.09 -4.24
C ASP A 456 -13.78 -13.50 -3.07
N LEU A 457 -13.19 -14.35 -2.23
CA LEU A 457 -12.37 -13.93 -1.08
C LEU A 457 -10.86 -13.83 -1.39
N ARG A 458 -10.46 -13.79 -2.67
CA ARG A 458 -9.03 -13.78 -3.07
C ARG A 458 -8.26 -12.58 -2.53
N LEU A 459 -8.90 -11.41 -2.38
CA LEU A 459 -8.25 -10.24 -1.78
C LEU A 459 -7.86 -10.52 -0.32
N VAL A 460 -8.78 -11.07 0.48
CA VAL A 460 -8.52 -11.45 1.86
C VAL A 460 -7.40 -12.50 1.92
N ARG A 461 -7.45 -13.52 1.05
CA ARG A 461 -6.38 -14.53 0.92
C ARG A 461 -5.02 -13.89 0.65
N ASN A 462 -4.95 -12.99 -0.33
CA ASN A 462 -3.69 -12.33 -0.73
C ASN A 462 -3.12 -11.49 0.41
N GLN A 463 -3.96 -10.69 1.07
CA GLN A 463 -3.53 -9.90 2.23
C GLN A 463 -3.08 -10.80 3.40
N TRP A 464 -3.73 -11.94 3.61
CA TRP A 464 -3.28 -12.93 4.61
C TRP A 464 -1.89 -13.49 4.28
N LEU A 465 -1.67 -13.88 3.02
CA LEU A 465 -0.39 -14.40 2.55
C LEU A 465 0.74 -13.38 2.68
N LEU A 466 0.44 -12.08 2.54
CA LEU A 466 1.39 -11.00 2.77
C LEU A 466 1.77 -10.85 4.26
N ILE A 467 0.81 -11.06 5.17
CA ILE A 467 1.03 -10.97 6.62
C ILE A 467 1.75 -12.22 7.17
N ASP A 468 1.34 -13.40 6.71
CA ASP A 468 1.96 -14.68 7.04
C ASP A 468 2.16 -15.54 5.77
N PRO A 469 3.35 -15.48 5.15
CA PRO A 469 3.68 -16.30 3.98
C PRO A 469 3.66 -17.82 4.24
N LYS A 470 3.54 -18.27 5.50
CA LYS A 470 3.50 -19.71 5.86
C LYS A 470 2.07 -20.24 5.93
N VAL A 471 1.05 -19.37 6.04
CA VAL A 471 -0.36 -19.75 6.15
C VAL A 471 -0.76 -20.68 5.00
N GLN A 472 -1.49 -21.75 5.30
CA GLN A 472 -2.07 -22.62 4.28
C GLN A 472 -3.53 -22.22 4.09
N PHE A 473 -3.98 -22.09 2.85
CA PHE A 473 -5.35 -21.67 2.55
C PHE A 473 -6.12 -22.73 1.74
N LEU A 474 -7.43 -22.67 1.86
CA LEU A 474 -8.40 -23.41 1.05
C LEU A 474 -9.44 -22.37 0.58
N MET A 475 -9.53 -22.15 -0.72
CA MET A 475 -10.64 -21.41 -1.34
C MET A 475 -11.70 -22.44 -1.70
N SER A 476 -12.84 -22.45 -0.99
CA SER A 476 -13.83 -23.53 -1.09
C SER A 476 -14.53 -23.54 -2.46
N GLU A 477 -14.45 -24.65 -3.17
CA GLU A 477 -15.15 -24.91 -4.45
C GLU A 477 -16.39 -25.80 -4.24
N ALA A 478 -16.51 -26.44 -3.07
CA ALA A 478 -17.54 -27.44 -2.78
C ALA A 478 -18.99 -27.00 -3.05
N ASN A 479 -19.25 -25.69 -3.00
CA ASN A 479 -20.57 -25.08 -3.21
C ASN A 479 -20.67 -24.24 -4.49
N GLU A 480 -19.61 -24.17 -5.30
CA GLU A 480 -19.64 -23.48 -6.59
C GLU A 480 -20.72 -24.09 -7.50
N ASP A 481 -21.43 -23.23 -8.23
CA ASP A 481 -22.60 -23.55 -9.05
C ASP A 481 -23.80 -24.20 -8.31
N LYS A 482 -23.72 -24.39 -6.99
CA LYS A 482 -24.72 -25.08 -6.17
C LYS A 482 -25.09 -24.26 -4.93
N THR A 483 -25.25 -22.95 -5.12
CA THR A 483 -25.45 -21.95 -4.06
C THR A 483 -26.92 -21.69 -3.69
N SER A 484 -27.87 -22.31 -4.40
CA SER A 484 -29.32 -22.13 -4.17
C SER A 484 -30.00 -23.26 -3.37
N GLY A 485 -29.23 -24.30 -3.00
CA GLY A 485 -29.72 -25.51 -2.31
C GLY A 485 -29.98 -25.33 -0.81
N ASP A 486 -30.18 -26.43 -0.08
CA ASP A 486 -30.34 -26.41 1.39
C ASP A 486 -28.99 -26.10 2.08
N PHE A 487 -28.99 -25.22 3.09
CA PHE A 487 -27.80 -24.94 3.89
C PHE A 487 -27.19 -26.17 4.57
N ARG A 488 -27.99 -27.18 4.93
CA ARG A 488 -27.52 -28.45 5.49
C ARG A 488 -26.62 -29.20 4.50
N GLU A 489 -27.06 -29.32 3.26
CA GLU A 489 -26.27 -29.95 2.19
C GLU A 489 -25.03 -29.12 1.85
N MET A 490 -25.15 -27.79 1.84
CA MET A 490 -24.01 -26.90 1.61
C MET A 490 -22.98 -27.00 2.73
N GLY A 491 -23.43 -27.07 3.99
CA GLY A 491 -22.59 -27.23 5.18
C GLY A 491 -21.85 -28.56 5.18
N LEU A 492 -22.56 -29.67 4.89
CA LEU A 492 -21.94 -31.00 4.76
C LEU A 492 -20.85 -31.02 3.69
N ARG A 493 -21.10 -30.45 2.52
CA ARG A 493 -20.12 -30.37 1.43
C ARG A 493 -18.87 -29.57 1.83
N LEU A 494 -19.06 -28.41 2.47
CA LEU A 494 -17.95 -27.61 2.98
C LEU A 494 -17.16 -28.37 4.08
N ALA A 495 -17.85 -29.02 5.01
CA ALA A 495 -17.21 -29.81 6.06
C ALA A 495 -16.34 -30.93 5.47
N GLN A 496 -16.84 -31.65 4.46
CA GLN A 496 -16.09 -32.70 3.77
C GLN A 496 -14.82 -32.16 3.09
N GLU A 497 -14.92 -31.02 2.41
CA GLU A 497 -13.79 -30.37 1.73
C GLU A 497 -12.72 -29.90 2.73
N VAL A 498 -13.15 -29.22 3.80
CA VAL A 498 -12.27 -28.76 4.89
C VAL A 498 -11.54 -29.93 5.53
N ILE A 499 -12.23 -31.02 5.85
CA ILE A 499 -11.63 -32.20 6.47
C ILE A 499 -10.62 -32.87 5.53
N SER A 500 -10.95 -32.98 4.25
CA SER A 500 -10.03 -33.49 3.23
C SER A 500 -8.74 -32.66 3.16
N PHE A 501 -8.89 -31.33 3.16
CA PHE A 501 -7.77 -30.39 3.19
C PHE A 501 -6.93 -30.55 4.47
N LEU A 502 -7.56 -30.55 5.65
CA LEU A 502 -6.90 -30.66 6.93
C LEU A 502 -6.11 -31.96 7.05
N LYS A 503 -6.71 -33.11 6.73
CA LYS A 503 -6.03 -34.42 6.74
C LYS A 503 -4.78 -34.39 5.86
N LYS A 504 -4.92 -33.91 4.61
CA LYS A 504 -3.79 -33.79 3.67
C LYS A 504 -2.64 -32.94 4.23
N LYS A 505 -2.96 -31.84 4.93
CA LYS A 505 -1.94 -30.94 5.51
C LYS A 505 -1.32 -31.53 6.78
N MET A 506 -2.13 -32.11 7.67
CA MET A 506 -1.66 -32.75 8.90
C MET A 506 -0.78 -33.96 8.61
N ASP A 507 -1.12 -34.78 7.62
CA ASP A 507 -0.29 -35.92 7.19
C ASP A 507 1.06 -35.46 6.65
N ARG A 508 1.07 -34.36 5.87
CA ARG A 508 2.31 -33.78 5.35
C ARG A 508 3.18 -33.23 6.46
N ALA A 509 2.60 -32.56 7.44
CA ALA A 509 3.34 -31.96 8.56
C ALA A 509 3.80 -33.01 9.59
N SER A 510 3.06 -34.10 9.77
CA SER A 510 3.46 -35.24 10.60
C SER A 510 4.71 -35.93 10.03
N ARG A 511 4.78 -36.10 8.70
CA ARG A 511 5.95 -36.67 8.02
C ARG A 511 7.21 -35.81 8.09
N SER A 512 7.07 -34.49 8.25
CA SER A 512 8.21 -33.56 8.31
C SER A 512 8.66 -33.22 9.73
N GLY A 513 8.04 -33.81 10.77
CA GLY A 513 8.38 -33.59 12.17
C GLY A 513 8.07 -32.17 12.70
N ASN A 514 7.29 -31.38 11.95
CA ASN A 514 7.10 -29.94 12.17
C ASN A 514 5.65 -29.57 12.50
N LEU A 515 4.87 -30.47 13.13
CA LEU A 515 3.51 -30.14 13.55
C LEU A 515 3.55 -29.16 14.73
N LYS A 516 3.58 -27.86 14.42
CA LYS A 516 3.33 -26.78 15.38
C LYS A 516 1.85 -26.74 15.76
N ASP A 517 1.53 -25.87 16.71
CA ASP A 517 0.16 -25.55 17.11
C ASP A 517 -0.73 -25.24 15.90
N ILE A 518 -1.88 -25.93 15.79
CA ILE A 518 -2.78 -25.81 14.63
C ILE A 518 -3.80 -24.72 14.92
N LYS A 519 -3.81 -23.69 14.08
CA LYS A 519 -4.83 -22.64 14.06
C LYS A 519 -5.69 -22.78 12.81
N LEU A 520 -6.96 -23.08 13.00
CA LEU A 520 -7.96 -23.18 11.94
C LEU A 520 -8.84 -21.93 11.95
N SER A 521 -8.76 -21.16 10.87
CA SER A 521 -9.51 -19.91 10.72
C SER A 521 -10.48 -20.00 9.55
N PHE A 522 -11.62 -19.32 9.65
CA PHE A 522 -12.66 -19.28 8.63
C PHE A 522 -12.97 -17.83 8.26
N VAL A 523 -13.16 -17.58 6.96
CA VAL A 523 -13.65 -16.31 6.42
C VAL A 523 -14.90 -16.60 5.61
N GLY A 524 -16.00 -15.94 5.92
CA GLY A 524 -17.25 -16.04 5.16
C GLY A 524 -17.71 -14.68 4.68
N HIS A 525 -18.18 -14.61 3.44
CA HIS A 525 -18.94 -13.47 2.93
C HIS A 525 -20.39 -13.87 2.73
N SER A 526 -21.32 -12.96 3.08
CA SER A 526 -22.75 -13.16 2.84
C SER A 526 -23.24 -14.51 3.39
N ILE A 527 -23.99 -15.27 2.60
CA ILE A 527 -24.50 -16.60 2.95
C ILE A 527 -23.41 -17.63 3.29
N GLY A 528 -22.16 -17.42 2.84
CA GLY A 528 -21.02 -18.27 3.19
C GLY A 528 -20.82 -18.38 4.70
N ASN A 529 -21.23 -17.36 5.46
CA ASN A 529 -21.21 -17.39 6.92
C ASN A 529 -22.17 -18.43 7.53
N LEU A 530 -23.36 -18.59 6.96
CA LEU A 530 -24.29 -19.64 7.39
C LEU A 530 -23.78 -21.02 6.98
N ILE A 531 -23.19 -21.14 5.79
CA ILE A 531 -22.59 -22.41 5.32
C ILE A 531 -21.47 -22.84 6.25
N ILE A 532 -20.56 -21.93 6.64
CA ILE A 532 -19.49 -22.19 7.61
C ILE A 532 -20.07 -22.63 8.94
N ARG A 533 -21.01 -21.88 9.52
CA ARG A 533 -21.63 -22.24 10.80
C ARG A 533 -22.28 -23.62 10.73
N THR A 534 -22.92 -23.96 9.63
CA THR A 534 -23.53 -25.28 9.41
C THR A 534 -22.48 -26.38 9.27
N ALA A 535 -21.39 -26.13 8.55
CA ALA A 535 -20.29 -27.09 8.45
C ALA A 535 -19.69 -27.44 9.83
N LEU A 536 -19.65 -26.47 10.75
CA LEU A 536 -19.17 -26.68 12.12
C LEU A 536 -20.10 -27.55 12.98
N THR A 537 -21.36 -27.75 12.59
CA THR A 537 -22.30 -28.64 13.29
C THR A 537 -22.18 -30.09 12.84
N GLU A 538 -21.47 -30.34 11.74
CA GLU A 538 -21.29 -31.69 11.21
C GLU A 538 -20.39 -32.52 12.14
N SER A 539 -20.83 -33.75 12.45
CA SER A 539 -20.08 -34.68 13.32
C SER A 539 -18.64 -34.92 12.87
N ILE A 540 -18.38 -34.84 11.56
CA ILE A 540 -17.02 -35.00 11.00
C ILE A 540 -16.07 -33.87 11.39
N MET A 541 -16.58 -32.69 11.76
CA MET A 541 -15.79 -31.54 12.22
C MET A 541 -15.45 -31.58 13.70
N GLU A 542 -16.18 -32.36 14.51
CA GLU A 542 -16.04 -32.42 15.97
C GLU A 542 -14.57 -32.54 16.47
N PRO A 543 -13.72 -33.43 15.90
CA PRO A 543 -12.33 -33.56 16.36
C PRO A 543 -11.44 -32.33 16.13
N TYR A 544 -11.87 -31.41 15.25
CA TYR A 544 -11.11 -30.25 14.79
C TYR A 544 -11.61 -28.94 15.39
N LEU A 545 -12.78 -28.92 16.05
CA LEU A 545 -13.36 -27.73 16.65
C LEU A 545 -12.46 -27.06 17.71
N ARG A 546 -11.57 -27.84 18.34
CA ARG A 546 -10.56 -27.34 19.30
C ARG A 546 -9.46 -26.48 18.68
N TYR A 547 -9.28 -26.54 17.36
CA TYR A 547 -8.25 -25.77 16.65
C TYR A 547 -8.79 -24.44 16.11
N LEU A 548 -10.07 -24.13 16.33
CA LEU A 548 -10.70 -22.91 15.82
C LEU A 548 -10.06 -21.68 16.44
N HIS A 549 -9.54 -20.79 15.60
CA HIS A 549 -8.78 -19.62 16.04
C HIS A 549 -9.48 -18.32 15.65
N THR A 550 -9.53 -17.98 14.36
CA THR A 550 -10.14 -16.72 13.89
C THR A 550 -11.33 -16.97 12.98
N TYR A 551 -12.46 -16.36 13.29
CA TYR A 551 -13.64 -16.30 12.42
C TYR A 551 -13.87 -14.86 11.96
N VAL A 552 -13.85 -14.65 10.64
CA VAL A 552 -14.15 -13.36 10.01
C VAL A 552 -15.46 -13.49 9.22
N SER A 553 -16.50 -12.82 9.72
CA SER A 553 -17.80 -12.75 9.07
C SER A 553 -17.97 -11.41 8.38
N ILE A 554 -17.91 -11.42 7.05
CA ILE A 554 -18.15 -10.26 6.19
C ILE A 554 -19.62 -10.27 5.76
N SER A 555 -20.42 -9.33 6.25
CA SER A 555 -21.85 -9.22 5.97
C SER A 555 -22.61 -10.56 6.13
N GLY A 556 -22.44 -11.28 7.24
CA GLY A 556 -23.09 -12.58 7.45
C GLY A 556 -24.53 -12.47 7.95
N PRO A 557 -25.56 -13.04 7.30
CA PRO A 557 -26.96 -12.95 7.75
C PRO A 557 -27.25 -13.91 8.93
N HIS A 558 -26.57 -13.73 10.07
CA HIS A 558 -26.57 -14.66 11.21
C HIS A 558 -27.92 -14.87 11.87
N LEU A 559 -28.81 -13.88 11.80
CA LEU A 559 -30.19 -13.89 12.31
C LEU A 559 -31.22 -13.95 11.17
N GLY A 560 -30.76 -14.27 9.96
CA GLY A 560 -31.57 -14.28 8.75
C GLY A 560 -32.14 -12.90 8.42
N TYR A 561 -33.27 -12.93 7.74
CA TYR A 561 -33.93 -11.76 7.12
C TYR A 561 -35.20 -11.33 7.85
N MET A 562 -35.37 -11.80 9.08
CA MET A 562 -36.62 -11.63 9.84
C MET A 562 -37.01 -10.15 9.99
N TYR A 563 -36.09 -9.24 10.29
CA TYR A 563 -36.38 -7.80 10.41
C TYR A 563 -35.68 -6.96 9.34
N SER A 564 -35.60 -7.47 8.10
CA SER A 564 -35.04 -6.72 6.97
C SER A 564 -35.85 -5.44 6.68
N SER A 565 -35.18 -4.28 6.74
CA SER A 565 -35.80 -2.96 6.53
C SER A 565 -35.84 -2.51 5.06
N ASN A 566 -35.14 -3.20 4.15
CA ASN A 566 -35.04 -2.80 2.75
C ASN A 566 -36.23 -3.32 1.91
N SER A 567 -37.20 -2.44 1.63
CA SER A 567 -38.41 -2.73 0.86
C SER A 567 -38.13 -3.28 -0.55
N LEU A 568 -37.14 -2.71 -1.26
CA LEU A 568 -36.80 -3.11 -2.63
C LEU A 568 -36.19 -4.51 -2.66
N PHE A 569 -35.26 -4.77 -1.73
CA PHE A 569 -34.68 -6.09 -1.55
C PHE A 569 -35.75 -7.12 -1.16
N ASN A 570 -36.60 -6.81 -0.18
CA ASN A 570 -37.69 -7.69 0.27
C ASN A 570 -38.66 -8.05 -0.87
N SER A 571 -38.93 -7.09 -1.76
CA SER A 571 -39.75 -7.32 -2.96
C SER A 571 -39.08 -8.26 -3.95
N GLY A 572 -37.76 -8.13 -4.17
CA GLY A 572 -36.98 -9.08 -4.98
C GLY A 572 -36.94 -10.49 -4.38
N LEU A 573 -36.80 -10.59 -3.06
CA LEU A 573 -36.80 -11.85 -2.32
C LEU A 573 -38.15 -12.58 -2.42
N TRP A 574 -39.26 -11.84 -2.33
CA TRP A 574 -40.61 -12.40 -2.53
C TRP A 574 -40.79 -13.00 -3.93
N ILE A 575 -40.18 -12.39 -4.96
CA ILE A 575 -40.17 -12.93 -6.33
C ILE A 575 -39.32 -14.21 -6.39
N LEU A 576 -38.12 -14.19 -5.81
CA LEU A 576 -37.19 -15.35 -5.78
C LEU A 576 -37.77 -16.58 -5.08
N LYS A 577 -38.59 -16.39 -4.03
CA LYS A 577 -39.32 -17.47 -3.34
C LYS A 577 -40.33 -18.21 -4.22
N LYS A 578 -40.81 -17.60 -5.30
CA LYS A 578 -41.79 -18.25 -6.19
C LYS A 578 -41.15 -19.21 -7.19
N PHE A 579 -39.82 -19.20 -7.31
CA PHE A 579 -39.10 -20.11 -8.19
C PHE A 579 -38.80 -21.42 -7.48
N LYS A 580 -39.04 -22.54 -8.16
CA LYS A 580 -38.61 -23.87 -7.69
C LYS A 580 -37.07 -23.90 -7.72
N GLY A 581 -36.44 -24.31 -6.61
CA GLY A 581 -34.97 -24.51 -6.52
C GLY A 581 -34.18 -23.48 -5.69
N THR A 582 -34.85 -22.65 -4.88
CA THR A 582 -34.23 -21.62 -4.01
C THR A 582 -34.45 -21.91 -2.52
N GLN A 583 -34.11 -23.12 -2.05
CA GLN A 583 -34.37 -23.57 -0.68
C GLN A 583 -33.64 -22.72 0.37
N CYS A 584 -32.42 -22.28 0.10
CA CYS A 584 -31.70 -21.35 0.97
C CYS A 584 -32.48 -20.03 1.21
N ILE A 585 -33.23 -19.54 0.22
CA ILE A 585 -34.04 -18.32 0.36
C ILE A 585 -35.17 -18.54 1.34
N HIS A 586 -35.81 -19.72 1.31
CA HIS A 586 -36.83 -20.08 2.29
C HIS A 586 -36.25 -20.14 3.70
N GLN A 587 -35.06 -20.72 3.87
CA GLN A 587 -34.35 -20.78 5.16
C GLN A 587 -33.91 -19.40 5.66
N LEU A 588 -33.41 -18.53 4.76
CA LEU A 588 -33.01 -17.15 5.10
C LEU A 588 -34.17 -16.31 5.62
N THR A 589 -35.38 -16.65 5.22
CA THR A 589 -36.58 -15.83 5.44
C THR A 589 -37.61 -16.49 6.33
N PHE A 590 -37.25 -17.59 6.99
CA PHE A 590 -38.11 -18.30 7.93
C PHE A 590 -39.42 -18.79 7.29
N THR A 591 -39.34 -19.25 6.05
CA THR A 591 -40.47 -19.84 5.31
C THR A 591 -40.15 -21.25 4.81
N ASP A 592 -39.17 -21.90 5.42
CA ASP A 592 -38.80 -23.30 5.24
C ASP A 592 -39.62 -24.26 6.13
N ASP A 593 -40.20 -23.74 7.22
CA ASP A 593 -41.13 -24.48 8.10
C ASP A 593 -42.30 -23.56 8.51
N PRO A 594 -43.54 -24.08 8.65
CA PRO A 594 -44.66 -23.31 9.18
C PRO A 594 -44.48 -22.87 10.64
N ASP A 595 -43.73 -23.62 11.44
CA ASP A 595 -43.39 -23.26 12.81
C ASP A 595 -41.99 -22.64 12.88
N LEU A 596 -41.94 -21.39 13.37
CA LEU A 596 -40.70 -20.63 13.45
C LEU A 596 -39.62 -21.32 14.31
N GLU A 597 -40.04 -22.09 15.31
CA GLU A 597 -39.14 -22.86 16.19
C GLU A 597 -38.51 -24.09 15.51
N ASN A 598 -39.00 -24.49 14.34
CA ASN A 598 -38.44 -25.58 13.55
C ASN A 598 -37.64 -25.09 12.33
N THR A 599 -37.66 -23.78 12.07
CA THR A 599 -36.91 -23.18 10.97
C THR A 599 -35.40 -23.40 11.13
N PHE A 600 -34.71 -23.48 10.00
CA PHE A 600 -33.29 -23.77 9.94
C PHE A 600 -32.43 -22.79 10.76
N ILE A 601 -32.62 -21.48 10.57
CA ILE A 601 -31.78 -20.47 11.25
C ILE A 601 -32.03 -20.48 12.76
N TYR A 602 -33.28 -20.72 13.19
CA TYR A 602 -33.58 -20.85 14.61
C TYR A 602 -32.83 -22.03 15.23
N ASN A 603 -32.86 -23.20 14.59
CA ASN A 603 -32.12 -24.37 15.05
C ASN A 603 -30.60 -24.13 15.03
N LEU A 604 -30.06 -23.53 13.97
CA LEU A 604 -28.64 -23.19 13.88
C LEU A 604 -28.19 -22.19 14.97
N SER A 605 -29.08 -21.32 15.46
CA SER A 605 -28.77 -20.40 16.55
C SER A 605 -28.43 -21.14 17.86
N LYS A 606 -29.03 -22.31 18.10
CA LYS A 606 -28.83 -23.14 19.30
C LYS A 606 -27.50 -23.89 19.28
N GLU A 607 -26.91 -24.07 18.10
CA GLU A 607 -25.67 -24.80 17.90
C GLU A 607 -24.44 -23.97 18.28
N ARG A 608 -23.42 -24.62 18.86
CA ARG A 608 -22.17 -24.00 19.35
C ARG A 608 -21.18 -23.68 18.23
N THR A 609 -21.58 -22.80 17.33
CA THR A 609 -20.84 -22.47 16.11
C THR A 609 -19.88 -21.29 16.25
N LEU A 610 -20.03 -20.48 17.32
CA LEU A 610 -19.20 -19.29 17.57
C LEU A 610 -18.32 -19.42 18.82
N ALA A 611 -18.68 -20.30 19.75
CA ALA A 611 -18.07 -20.40 21.07
C ALA A 611 -16.59 -20.79 21.05
N ASN A 612 -16.17 -21.61 20.09
CA ASN A 612 -14.84 -22.21 20.06
C ASN A 612 -13.78 -21.32 19.39
N PHE A 613 -14.18 -20.20 18.78
CA PHE A 613 -13.23 -19.26 18.17
C PHE A 613 -12.63 -18.30 19.20
N GLN A 614 -11.30 -18.18 19.18
CA GLN A 614 -10.56 -17.19 19.97
C GLN A 614 -10.81 -15.76 19.49
N ASN A 615 -10.94 -15.55 18.18
CA ASN A 615 -11.17 -14.25 17.58
C ASN A 615 -12.43 -14.30 16.71
N VAL A 616 -13.40 -13.42 16.97
CA VAL A 616 -14.62 -13.28 16.15
C VAL A 616 -14.72 -11.84 15.65
N LEU A 617 -14.58 -11.66 14.34
CA LEU A 617 -14.68 -10.37 13.66
C LEU A 617 -15.99 -10.34 12.86
N LEU A 618 -16.89 -9.42 13.22
CA LEU A 618 -18.14 -9.18 12.50
C LEU A 618 -17.99 -7.86 11.72
N LEU A 619 -17.78 -7.98 10.42
CA LEU A 619 -17.57 -6.86 9.50
C LEU A 619 -18.90 -6.58 8.79
N SER A 620 -19.36 -5.33 8.85
CA SER A 620 -20.69 -4.94 8.36
C SER A 620 -20.66 -3.52 7.83
N SER A 621 -21.53 -3.21 6.88
CA SER A 621 -21.73 -1.84 6.40
C SER A 621 -23.20 -1.45 6.56
N PRO A 622 -23.53 -0.26 7.11
CA PRO A 622 -24.90 0.26 7.11
C PRO A 622 -25.38 0.58 5.68
N GLN A 623 -24.47 0.66 4.71
CA GLN A 623 -24.76 0.85 3.30
C GLN A 623 -25.09 -0.48 2.58
N ASP A 624 -24.87 -1.63 3.23
CA ASP A 624 -25.23 -2.94 2.68
C ASP A 624 -26.74 -3.12 2.71
N GLY A 625 -27.35 -3.12 1.52
CA GLY A 625 -28.79 -3.30 1.37
C GLY A 625 -29.22 -4.76 1.16
N TYR A 626 -28.28 -5.69 1.06
CA TYR A 626 -28.52 -7.12 0.83
C TYR A 626 -28.62 -7.90 2.13
N VAL A 627 -27.82 -7.56 3.14
CA VAL A 627 -27.83 -8.26 4.43
C VAL A 627 -28.31 -7.31 5.51
N PRO A 628 -29.33 -7.67 6.32
CA PRO A 628 -29.80 -6.78 7.38
C PRO A 628 -28.66 -6.45 8.35
N TYR A 629 -28.41 -5.15 8.56
CA TYR A 629 -27.27 -4.65 9.33
C TYR A 629 -27.16 -5.27 10.74
N HIS A 630 -28.27 -5.39 11.47
CA HIS A 630 -28.32 -6.02 12.79
C HIS A 630 -28.01 -7.53 12.76
N SER A 631 -28.35 -8.21 11.66
CA SER A 631 -28.08 -9.63 11.43
C SER A 631 -26.59 -9.86 11.19
N ALA A 632 -25.95 -9.01 10.38
CA ALA A 632 -24.49 -9.00 10.16
C ALA A 632 -23.68 -8.86 11.45
N ARG A 633 -24.23 -8.15 12.44
CA ARG A 633 -23.55 -7.77 13.68
C ARG A 633 -23.94 -8.60 14.89
N ILE A 634 -24.96 -9.45 14.78
CA ILE A 634 -25.54 -10.18 15.92
C ILE A 634 -25.90 -9.18 17.02
N GLU A 635 -26.79 -8.25 16.67
CA GLU A 635 -27.23 -7.14 17.52
C GLU A 635 -28.77 -7.02 17.52
N PRO A 636 -29.37 -6.44 18.57
CA PRO A 636 -30.79 -6.11 18.56
C PRO A 636 -31.08 -5.04 17.51
N CYS A 637 -32.31 -5.01 17.00
CA CYS A 637 -32.79 -3.93 16.15
C CYS A 637 -34.06 -3.29 16.72
N PRO A 638 -34.29 -1.98 16.49
CA PRO A 638 -35.45 -1.28 17.04
C PRO A 638 -36.79 -1.94 16.67
N ALA A 639 -36.90 -2.47 15.45
CA ALA A 639 -38.10 -3.15 14.98
C ALA A 639 -38.41 -4.42 15.79
N ALA A 640 -37.39 -5.18 16.19
CA ALA A 640 -37.56 -6.37 17.03
C ALA A 640 -37.80 -6.01 18.50
N SER A 641 -37.13 -4.98 19.02
CA SER A 641 -37.30 -4.52 20.41
C SER A 641 -38.72 -4.04 20.72
N LEU A 642 -39.45 -3.57 19.70
CA LEU A 642 -40.84 -3.13 19.81
C LEU A 642 -41.86 -4.22 19.43
N ASP A 643 -41.41 -5.41 19.03
CA ASP A 643 -42.27 -6.51 18.61
C ASP A 643 -42.46 -7.53 19.75
N PHE A 644 -43.60 -7.45 20.42
CA PHE A 644 -43.97 -8.38 21.51
C PHE A 644 -44.65 -9.67 21.03
N SER A 645 -44.76 -9.87 19.70
CA SER A 645 -45.37 -11.08 19.13
C SER A 645 -44.47 -12.32 19.30
N ARG A 646 -44.99 -13.49 18.93
CA ARG A 646 -44.19 -14.73 18.89
C ARG A 646 -42.92 -14.57 18.04
N ARG A 647 -43.00 -13.81 16.94
CA ARG A 647 -41.86 -13.52 16.05
C ARG A 647 -40.74 -12.77 16.78
N GLY A 648 -41.08 -11.71 17.51
CA GLY A 648 -40.11 -10.93 18.28
C GLY A 648 -39.44 -11.73 19.40
N LYS A 649 -40.22 -12.58 20.10
CA LYS A 649 -39.67 -13.50 21.10
C LYS A 649 -38.65 -14.47 20.50
N ILE A 650 -38.99 -15.11 19.38
CA ILE A 650 -38.10 -16.06 18.69
C ILE A 650 -36.84 -15.37 18.18
N PHE A 651 -36.94 -14.16 17.64
CA PHE A 651 -35.77 -13.38 17.26
C PHE A 651 -34.86 -13.07 18.45
N GLN A 652 -35.44 -12.66 19.58
CA GLN A 652 -34.68 -12.37 20.78
C GLN A 652 -33.98 -13.62 21.33
N GLU A 653 -34.62 -14.80 21.27
CA GLU A 653 -34.01 -16.08 21.61
C GLU A 653 -32.81 -16.38 20.70
N MET A 654 -32.96 -16.29 19.38
CA MET A 654 -31.85 -16.53 18.44
C MET A 654 -30.67 -15.57 18.68
N LEU A 655 -30.97 -14.29 18.91
CA LEU A 655 -29.99 -13.27 19.22
C LEU A 655 -29.23 -13.61 20.51
N ASN A 656 -29.95 -13.96 21.58
CA ASN A 656 -29.34 -14.34 22.85
C ASN A 656 -28.48 -15.59 22.72
N ASN A 657 -28.95 -16.62 22.01
CA ASN A 657 -28.16 -17.84 21.76
C ASN A 657 -26.82 -17.53 21.09
N CYS A 658 -26.79 -16.61 20.12
CA CYS A 658 -25.56 -16.20 19.47
C CYS A 658 -24.69 -15.30 20.37
N LEU A 659 -25.30 -14.37 21.10
CA LEU A 659 -24.59 -13.47 22.01
C LEU A 659 -23.91 -14.20 23.17
N ASP A 660 -24.57 -15.20 23.75
CA ASP A 660 -24.04 -15.98 24.86
C ASP A 660 -22.81 -16.80 24.43
N GLN A 661 -22.81 -17.29 23.19
CA GLN A 661 -21.63 -17.93 22.59
C GLN A 661 -20.46 -16.96 22.40
N ILE A 662 -20.72 -15.68 22.15
CA ILE A 662 -19.68 -14.66 21.94
C ILE A 662 -19.16 -14.11 23.27
N ARG A 663 -20.02 -14.07 24.30
CA ARG A 663 -19.73 -13.53 25.65
C ARG A 663 -18.94 -14.49 26.55
N THR A 664 -18.79 -15.75 26.17
CA THR A 664 -18.08 -16.74 27.00
C THR A 664 -16.67 -16.24 27.33
N HIS A 665 -16.45 -15.97 28.61
CA HIS A 665 -15.28 -15.28 29.15
C HIS A 665 -14.05 -16.18 29.10
N SER A 666 -13.07 -15.78 28.29
CA SER A 666 -11.67 -16.13 28.51
C SER A 666 -10.85 -14.86 28.34
N ASP A 667 -9.82 -14.68 29.16
CA ASP A 667 -9.02 -13.44 29.24
C ASP A 667 -8.28 -13.09 27.92
N HIS A 668 -8.33 -13.98 26.93
CA HIS A 668 -7.61 -13.86 25.66
C HIS A 668 -8.52 -13.94 24.41
N ARG A 669 -9.85 -13.86 24.59
CA ARG A 669 -10.80 -13.88 23.46
C ARG A 669 -11.07 -12.48 22.95
N VAL A 670 -10.99 -12.29 21.62
CA VAL A 670 -11.28 -11.03 20.95
C VAL A 670 -12.62 -11.13 20.21
N VAL A 671 -13.50 -10.17 20.46
CA VAL A 671 -14.73 -9.98 19.69
C VAL A 671 -14.71 -8.56 19.15
N MET A 672 -14.68 -8.42 17.83
CA MET A 672 -14.64 -7.14 17.16
C MET A 672 -15.85 -7.00 16.24
N ARG A 673 -16.56 -5.88 16.38
CA ARG A 673 -17.61 -5.48 15.44
C ARG A 673 -17.17 -4.23 14.71
N CYS A 674 -17.02 -4.32 13.39
CA CYS A 674 -16.61 -3.19 12.57
C CYS A 674 -17.80 -2.68 11.76
N ASP A 675 -18.06 -1.39 11.91
CA ASP A 675 -18.88 -0.61 10.98
C ASP A 675 -17.96 -0.05 9.89
N ILE A 676 -18.25 -0.39 8.64
CA ILE A 676 -17.42 -0.05 7.49
C ILE A 676 -18.25 0.80 6.53
N ASN A 677 -17.77 2.01 6.30
CA ASN A 677 -18.38 2.97 5.40
C ASN A 677 -17.48 3.13 4.18
N PHE A 678 -18.00 2.72 3.02
CA PHE A 678 -17.33 2.90 1.75
C PHE A 678 -17.61 4.30 1.23
N ASN A 679 -16.58 4.93 0.65
CA ASN A 679 -16.77 6.18 -0.06
C ASN A 679 -17.43 5.91 -1.41
N THR A 680 -18.76 5.94 -1.45
CA THR A 680 -19.52 5.70 -2.67
C THR A 680 -19.67 6.95 -3.56
N SER A 681 -19.03 8.07 -3.23
CA SER A 681 -19.20 9.34 -3.97
C SER A 681 -18.67 9.29 -5.40
N SER A 682 -17.68 8.44 -5.67
CA SER A 682 -17.08 8.22 -6.99
C SER A 682 -17.98 7.39 -7.91
N TYR A 683 -18.86 6.57 -7.35
CA TYR A 683 -19.88 5.87 -8.10
C TYR A 683 -21.05 6.84 -8.31
N GLY A 684 -21.22 7.34 -9.53
CA GLY A 684 -22.40 8.13 -9.88
C GLY A 684 -23.70 7.45 -9.42
N ARG A 685 -24.81 8.20 -9.28
CA ARG A 685 -26.09 7.68 -8.78
C ARG A 685 -26.65 6.55 -9.68
N ASN A 686 -26.18 5.33 -9.48
CA ASN A 686 -26.55 4.13 -10.22
C ASN A 686 -27.42 3.21 -9.35
N LEU A 687 -28.28 2.39 -9.95
CA LEU A 687 -29.22 1.52 -9.23
C LEU A 687 -28.53 0.59 -8.20
N ASN A 688 -27.30 0.17 -8.48
CA ASN A 688 -26.49 -0.64 -7.56
C ASN A 688 -26.17 0.08 -6.24
N THR A 689 -25.97 1.40 -6.29
CA THR A 689 -25.73 2.23 -5.09
C THR A 689 -27.02 2.43 -4.29
N LEU A 690 -28.17 2.60 -4.97
CA LEU A 690 -29.49 2.77 -4.36
C LEU A 690 -30.00 1.49 -3.66
N ILE A 691 -29.66 0.32 -4.20
CA ILE A 691 -30.05 -0.97 -3.62
C ILE A 691 -29.07 -1.40 -2.50
N GLY A 692 -27.98 -0.67 -2.28
CA GLY A 692 -26.93 -1.02 -1.31
C GLY A 692 -26.06 -2.21 -1.74
N ARG A 693 -26.14 -2.57 -3.03
CA ARG A 693 -25.36 -3.66 -3.65
C ARG A 693 -23.89 -3.29 -3.74
N THR A 694 -23.61 -2.02 -4.03
CA THR A 694 -22.24 -1.51 -4.13
C THR A 694 -21.46 -1.83 -2.87
N ALA A 695 -21.98 -1.48 -1.68
CA ALA A 695 -21.32 -1.79 -0.41
C ALA A 695 -21.15 -3.30 -0.16
N HIS A 696 -22.12 -4.12 -0.58
CA HIS A 696 -22.04 -5.58 -0.43
C HIS A 696 -20.89 -6.20 -1.25
N ILE A 697 -20.65 -5.70 -2.46
CA ILE A 697 -19.59 -6.15 -3.38
C ILE A 697 -18.25 -5.48 -3.05
N GLU A 698 -18.25 -4.22 -2.60
CA GLU A 698 -17.04 -3.49 -2.20
C GLU A 698 -16.22 -4.23 -1.14
N PHE A 699 -16.87 -5.02 -0.28
CA PHE A 699 -16.17 -5.93 0.64
C PHE A 699 -15.24 -6.96 -0.04
N LEU A 700 -15.50 -7.31 -1.30
CA LEU A 700 -14.73 -8.28 -2.09
C LEU A 700 -13.75 -7.62 -3.08
N GLU A 701 -13.97 -6.36 -3.42
CA GLU A 701 -13.23 -5.64 -4.47
C GLU A 701 -12.33 -4.54 -3.91
N SER A 702 -12.64 -4.00 -2.72
CA SER A 702 -11.86 -2.93 -2.10
C SER A 702 -10.60 -3.46 -1.43
N ASP A 703 -9.48 -3.32 -2.14
CA ASP A 703 -8.15 -3.62 -1.60
C ASP A 703 -7.82 -2.78 -0.36
N ILE A 704 -8.29 -1.53 -0.30
CA ILE A 704 -8.14 -0.65 0.86
C ILE A 704 -8.84 -1.26 2.09
N PHE A 705 -10.06 -1.77 1.96
CA PHE A 705 -10.77 -2.41 3.07
C PHE A 705 -10.01 -3.64 3.60
N ALA A 706 -9.59 -4.54 2.71
CA ALA A 706 -8.88 -5.75 3.10
C ALA A 706 -7.55 -5.40 3.80
N LYS A 707 -6.80 -4.44 3.24
CA LYS A 707 -5.58 -3.93 3.85
C LYS A 707 -5.84 -3.32 5.22
N PHE A 708 -6.84 -2.45 5.30
CA PHE A 708 -7.16 -1.73 6.52
C PHE A 708 -7.41 -2.66 7.70
N ILE A 709 -8.31 -3.65 7.54
CA ILE A 709 -8.62 -4.58 8.62
C ILE A 709 -7.42 -5.47 8.96
N MET A 710 -6.77 -6.05 7.95
CA MET A 710 -5.77 -7.09 8.21
C MET A 710 -4.43 -6.51 8.69
N TRP A 711 -4.03 -5.34 8.23
CA TRP A 711 -2.78 -4.68 8.65
C TRP A 711 -2.95 -3.83 9.92
N SER A 712 -4.17 -3.43 10.27
CA SER A 712 -4.43 -2.82 11.59
C SER A 712 -4.38 -3.84 12.72
N PHE A 713 -4.87 -5.06 12.46
CA PHE A 713 -4.97 -6.13 13.45
C PHE A 713 -4.23 -7.42 13.06
N PRO A 714 -2.94 -7.35 12.65
CA PRO A 714 -2.22 -8.50 12.10
C PRO A 714 -2.09 -9.65 13.09
N GLU A 715 -2.14 -9.38 14.40
CA GLU A 715 -2.14 -10.38 15.45
C GLU A 715 -3.38 -11.30 15.43
N LEU A 716 -4.52 -10.85 14.91
CA LEU A 716 -5.72 -11.69 14.77
C LEU A 716 -5.59 -12.70 13.62
N PHE A 717 -4.59 -12.53 12.76
CA PHE A 717 -4.36 -13.33 11.54
C PHE A 717 -3.07 -14.16 11.60
N ARG A 718 -2.28 -14.08 12.69
CA ARG A 718 -1.01 -14.82 12.88
C ARG A 718 -1.14 -16.03 13.79
#